data_AF-A0A1V3NXW6-F1
#
_entry.id   AF-A0A1V3NXW6-F1
#
_cell.length_a   1.000
_cell.length_b   1.000
_cell.length_c   1.000
_cell.angle_alpha   90.00
_cell.angle_beta   90.00
_cell.angle_gamma   90.00
#
_symmetry.space_group_name_H-M   'P 1'
#
loop_
_entity.id
_entity.type
_entity.pdbx_description
1 polymer ?
#
loop_
_entity_poly.entity_id
_entity_poly.type
_entity_poly.pdbx_seq_one_letter_code
_entity_poly.pdbx_strand_id
1 'polypeptide(L)'
;MRTTLNIQDPLFVSAPNDGGLLYAHRDLLMPLLHEDITGLSPTADGLLWCVQTAGSPLLHEVRQGQLETIPVATNPLDLHDVLVDATGIYAVFTETNQVARLDDAFRVQESWSFGEEPDCVHVNCIAMHNGRLVASMFGAFTIHRGYKGETRQAGKVVDVRTGAMLIEGLSQPHSLVVVGEQLWLCSSEDCMLHIYDRDFRLEQRIALPGYTRGLAVGKDTVYVGISRSRNLAAGEVGRFDSAVVALLDRQSLEVIGYQPIPWNEIYDIRIGSSADLVTHVMASTWTYERGMAKAELARTRELAAAADVSSKAELARLQQQAGDEIRRMQQQVSLTHDAMRVTTQHAESLQAQLIAARGEIVKRDARIHVLELARNELELIKSSRSWRWTRLLRFVTRTIQHRGLSVEDRRRLLRRPPVPAASGAAQVGMVAPPLANIRLAPPSGMLRDFFVWAVIDWHFRIQRPQHLARELGAAGHRVFYMSNHFIDHPEPGFSVEPLDNTGRLFQIHLHVQDSPAIYHASPDAAAQAQLRGGIGMLLAWTRSRACASLIQHPYWLETAQILPSQRIVYDCMDHHGGFADNSEEVLAREHELMRDADLLVVTSDWLHAEAGKYNTHRMMIRNACQYEHFATPPARVFKDTHGRKVIGYYGAIAEWFDLDLLEKVAHRFSDCLVLLVGADTCAARQRLHALDNVEFAGEVPYADLPYYLEGFDVCLLPFQVIPLTLATNPVKVYEYLSAGKEVVSIALPEIRQFGDLVRTGIDHATFLAAVDEALQAPPDADQVARRRQFAAEQTWAHRVQDLVRGIEELSEPRVSVVVVTYNNLDLTKACLHSLEQYSDYANLEVIVIDNASADDTPDYLRLWAQEGRDRHIVLNADNRGFAAANNQGLALASGDYLVMLNNDTYVTPGWIATLVGHLRHSEKLGMLGPVTNNIGNEARIEIRYDNMDDMLQAAGDYTSRHAGQLTQLRTAAFFCVMLRREVYEKVGGLDEAFGIGFFEDDDYCRRVEQAGWTIACADDVFVHHNLSASFNKLKQETRQALFEQNKAIYEAKWGAWTPHKYRDA
;
A
#
# COMPACT_ATOMS: atom_id res chain seq x y z
N MET A 1 -11.33 43.97 -19.61
CA MET A 1 -10.78 42.92 -18.73
C MET A 1 -10.33 41.79 -19.64
N ARG A 2 -9.03 41.67 -19.91
CA ARG A 2 -8.48 40.54 -20.69
C ARG A 2 -8.46 39.34 -19.74
N THR A 3 -8.98 38.22 -20.24
CA THR A 3 -9.13 36.89 -19.64
C THR A 3 -8.07 36.55 -18.60
N THR A 4 -8.49 36.14 -17.40
CA THR A 4 -7.67 35.33 -16.49
C THR A 4 -7.19 34.11 -17.28
N LEU A 5 -5.88 33.95 -17.38
CA LEU A 5 -5.23 32.83 -18.04
C LEU A 5 -4.57 31.99 -16.98
N ASN A 6 -4.81 30.69 -17.06
CA ASN A 6 -4.39 29.71 -16.06
C ASN A 6 -2.86 29.58 -16.09
N ILE A 7 -2.24 29.56 -14.91
CA ILE A 7 -0.79 29.37 -14.76
C ILE A 7 -0.43 27.95 -15.23
N GLN A 8 0.32 27.80 -16.32
CA GLN A 8 0.60 26.48 -16.90
C GLN A 8 1.65 25.66 -16.13
N ASP A 9 2.70 26.31 -15.63
CA ASP A 9 3.77 25.66 -14.87
C ASP A 9 3.44 25.70 -13.36
N PRO A 10 3.78 24.66 -12.57
CA PRO A 10 3.57 24.71 -11.12
C PRO A 10 4.52 25.72 -10.47
N LEU A 11 4.00 26.79 -9.88
CA LEU A 11 4.79 27.86 -9.29
C LEU A 11 4.76 27.82 -7.76
N PHE A 12 5.92 28.06 -7.16
CA PHE A 12 6.06 28.51 -5.79
C PHE A 12 6.34 30.01 -5.78
N VAL A 13 5.53 30.76 -5.03
CA VAL A 13 5.61 32.22 -4.94
C VAL A 13 5.81 32.59 -3.47
N SER A 14 6.91 33.30 -3.17
CA SER A 14 7.17 33.81 -1.82
C SER A 14 6.70 35.26 -1.65
N ALA A 15 6.25 35.60 -0.46
CA ALA A 15 5.79 36.93 -0.10
C ALA A 15 6.16 37.30 1.35
N PRO A 16 6.77 38.48 1.59
CA PRO A 16 6.95 39.06 2.91
C PRO A 16 5.78 39.99 3.29
N ASN A 17 5.83 40.57 4.49
CA ASN A 17 4.87 41.55 5.04
C ASN A 17 3.43 41.02 5.15
N ASP A 18 3.19 40.09 6.08
CA ASP A 18 1.94 39.33 6.25
C ASP A 18 1.64 38.42 5.04
N GLY A 19 2.73 37.94 4.42
CA GLY A 19 2.72 37.05 3.26
C GLY A 19 2.92 35.57 3.62
N GLY A 20 3.61 34.83 2.76
CA GLY A 20 3.81 33.41 2.92
C GLY A 20 4.44 32.73 1.72
N LEU A 21 4.31 31.39 1.69
CA LEU A 21 4.65 30.56 0.53
C LEU A 21 3.35 30.13 -0.14
N LEU A 22 3.15 30.48 -1.41
CA LEU A 22 1.98 30.14 -2.20
C LEU A 22 2.35 29.13 -3.28
N TYR A 23 1.56 28.05 -3.37
CA TYR A 23 1.55 27.21 -4.55
C TYR A 23 0.51 27.72 -5.55
N ALA A 24 0.91 27.93 -6.79
CA ALA A 24 0.05 28.42 -7.86
C ALA A 24 0.18 27.56 -9.12
N HIS A 25 -0.89 26.91 -9.54
CA HIS A 25 -0.94 26.10 -10.76
C HIS A 25 -2.36 26.06 -11.32
N ARG A 26 -2.50 26.35 -12.61
CA ARG A 26 -3.76 26.56 -13.32
C ARG A 26 -4.60 27.64 -12.64
N ASP A 27 -5.76 27.25 -12.08
CA ASP A 27 -6.67 28.11 -11.32
C ASP A 27 -6.49 27.97 -9.80
N LEU A 28 -5.61 27.05 -9.37
CA LEU A 28 -5.37 26.79 -7.97
C LEU A 28 -4.35 27.80 -7.42
N LEU A 29 -4.75 28.50 -6.37
CA LEU A 29 -3.91 29.35 -5.54
C LEU A 29 -4.04 28.86 -4.10
N MET A 30 -2.98 28.25 -3.58
CA MET A 30 -3.01 27.59 -2.29
C MET A 30 -1.88 28.10 -1.39
N PRO A 31 -2.19 28.92 -0.37
CA PRO A 31 -1.22 29.29 0.64
C PRO A 31 -0.75 28.05 1.40
N LEU A 32 0.56 27.80 1.38
CA LEU A 32 1.24 26.70 2.05
C LEU A 32 1.72 27.07 3.44
N LEU A 33 2.32 28.26 3.57
CA LEU A 33 2.83 28.83 4.81
C LEU A 33 2.37 30.29 4.94
N HIS A 34 2.28 30.80 6.17
CA HIS A 34 1.88 32.19 6.45
C HIS A 34 2.95 33.02 7.18
N GLU A 35 4.17 32.49 7.27
CA GLU A 35 5.33 33.22 7.78
C GLU A 35 5.87 34.17 6.70
N ASP A 36 6.49 35.27 7.07
CA ASP A 36 7.11 36.18 6.10
C ASP A 36 8.29 35.49 5.41
N ILE A 37 8.12 35.14 4.13
CA ILE A 37 9.09 34.35 3.36
C ILE A 37 9.66 35.16 2.21
N THR A 38 10.97 35.12 2.07
CA THR A 38 11.73 35.68 0.95
C THR A 38 12.49 34.57 0.22
N GLY A 39 13.50 34.90 -0.58
CA GLY A 39 14.34 34.05 -1.44
C GLY A 39 14.02 32.56 -1.55
N LEU A 40 13.77 32.09 -2.78
CA LEU A 40 13.53 30.67 -3.05
C LEU A 40 14.68 30.07 -3.87
N SER A 41 15.25 28.97 -3.40
CA SER A 41 16.21 28.18 -4.17
C SER A 41 15.84 26.70 -4.21
N PRO A 42 15.72 26.10 -5.41
CA PRO A 42 15.62 24.65 -5.54
C PRO A 42 16.86 23.95 -4.95
N THR A 43 16.66 22.78 -4.34
CA THR A 43 17.72 21.84 -3.97
C THR A 43 17.57 20.55 -4.79
N ALA A 44 18.43 19.54 -4.57
CA ALA A 44 18.39 18.30 -5.34
C ALA A 44 17.02 17.60 -5.26
N ASP A 45 16.44 17.57 -4.07
CA ASP A 45 15.20 16.83 -3.77
C ASP A 45 14.13 17.70 -3.07
N GLY A 46 14.31 19.03 -3.06
CA GLY A 46 13.50 19.93 -2.24
C GLY A 46 13.58 21.41 -2.62
N LEU A 47 13.14 22.26 -1.69
CA LEU A 47 13.15 23.71 -1.80
C LEU A 47 13.71 24.29 -0.51
N LEU A 48 14.59 25.28 -0.64
CA LEU A 48 15.19 26.03 0.45
C LEU A 48 14.71 27.49 0.38
N TRP A 49 14.35 28.08 1.52
CA TRP A 49 13.91 29.47 1.56
C TRP A 49 14.25 30.21 2.85
N CYS A 50 14.22 31.53 2.75
CA CYS A 50 14.46 32.46 3.85
C CYS A 50 13.17 32.74 4.63
N VAL A 51 13.25 32.74 5.97
CA VAL A 51 12.16 33.18 6.84
C VAL A 51 12.56 34.46 7.56
N GLN A 52 11.76 35.51 7.39
CA GLN A 52 11.95 36.80 8.05
C GLN A 52 11.32 36.75 9.45
N THR A 53 12.13 36.59 10.48
CA THR A 53 11.69 36.65 11.88
C THR A 53 12.36 37.79 12.63
N ALA A 54 11.68 38.35 13.64
CA ALA A 54 12.28 39.32 14.55
C ALA A 54 13.21 38.59 15.54
N GLY A 55 14.36 38.13 15.06
CA GLY A 55 15.26 37.29 15.85
C GLY A 55 16.43 36.72 15.04
N SER A 56 16.74 35.45 15.27
CA SER A 56 17.82 34.74 14.56
C SER A 56 17.43 34.47 13.11
N PRO A 57 18.37 34.57 12.15
CA PRO A 57 18.10 34.21 10.76
C PRO A 57 17.78 32.70 10.65
N LEU A 58 16.63 32.39 10.04
CA LEU A 58 16.16 31.02 9.83
C LEU A 58 16.06 30.72 8.32
N LEU A 59 16.52 29.54 7.94
CA LEU A 59 16.23 28.92 6.66
C LEU A 59 15.28 27.74 6.88
N HIS A 60 14.32 27.55 5.98
CA HIS A 60 13.54 26.31 5.91
C HIS A 60 13.97 25.52 4.70
N GLU A 61 14.27 24.23 4.90
CA GLU A 61 14.58 23.28 3.83
C GLU A 61 13.59 22.12 3.88
N VAL A 62 13.07 21.72 2.71
CA VAL A 62 12.39 20.43 2.57
C VAL A 62 13.43 19.37 2.22
N ARG A 63 13.67 18.42 3.14
CA ARG A 63 14.65 17.34 3.00
C ARG A 63 14.01 16.01 3.39
N GLN A 64 14.11 15.00 2.54
CA GLN A 64 13.54 13.65 2.79
C GLN A 64 12.04 13.67 3.18
N GLY A 65 11.26 14.58 2.60
CA GLY A 65 9.82 14.69 2.90
C GLY A 65 9.48 15.38 4.22
N GLN A 66 10.44 15.98 4.92
CA GLN A 66 10.23 16.78 6.12
C GLN A 66 10.69 18.21 5.93
N LEU A 67 9.99 19.15 6.58
CA LEU A 67 10.40 20.56 6.64
C LEU A 67 11.28 20.76 7.87
N GLU A 68 12.53 21.12 7.64
CA GLU A 68 13.51 21.40 8.68
C GLU A 68 13.68 22.91 8.85
N THR A 69 13.60 23.40 10.09
CA THR A 69 13.96 24.78 10.44
C THR A 69 15.42 24.84 10.85
N ILE A 70 16.23 25.55 10.08
CA ILE A 70 17.68 25.59 10.20
C ILE A 70 18.11 26.97 10.69
N PRO A 71 18.63 27.09 11.92
CA PRO A 71 19.19 28.34 12.41
C PRO A 71 20.53 28.62 11.73
N VAL A 72 20.68 29.79 11.12
CA VAL A 72 21.96 30.23 10.57
C VAL A 72 22.75 30.88 11.70
N ALA A 73 23.92 30.30 12.03
CA ALA A 73 24.71 30.65 13.20
C ALA A 73 25.49 31.97 13.03
N THR A 74 24.79 33.09 12.85
CA THR A 74 25.35 34.44 12.72
C THR A 74 24.51 35.46 13.48
N ASN A 75 25.18 36.46 14.06
CA ASN A 75 24.55 37.53 14.84
C ASN A 75 25.04 38.89 14.32
N PRO A 76 24.15 39.87 14.04
CA PRO A 76 22.71 39.78 13.75
C PRO A 76 22.48 39.42 12.27
N LEU A 77 21.28 39.63 11.69
CA LEU A 77 21.00 40.07 10.29
C LEU A 77 19.89 39.30 9.55
N ASP A 78 19.06 40.04 8.82
CA ASP A 78 17.94 39.57 8.02
C ASP A 78 18.39 38.75 6.80
N LEU A 79 17.86 37.53 6.68
CA LEU A 79 17.99 36.73 5.46
C LEU A 79 17.04 37.27 4.39
N HIS A 80 17.58 37.65 3.25
CA HIS A 80 16.81 38.27 2.18
C HIS A 80 16.70 37.40 0.93
N ASP A 81 17.79 36.73 0.53
CA ASP A 81 17.80 35.82 -0.62
C ASP A 81 18.75 34.64 -0.39
N VAL A 82 18.51 33.53 -1.09
CA VAL A 82 19.30 32.29 -0.99
C VAL A 82 19.49 31.67 -2.36
N LEU A 83 20.66 31.08 -2.59
CA LEU A 83 21.02 30.39 -3.82
C LEU A 83 21.75 29.09 -3.49
N VAL A 84 21.23 27.99 -4.00
CA VAL A 84 21.87 26.67 -4.01
C VAL A 84 22.28 26.37 -5.44
N ASP A 85 23.57 26.12 -5.63
CA ASP A 85 24.14 25.73 -6.91
C ASP A 85 25.22 24.66 -6.69
N ALA A 86 25.74 24.05 -7.77
CA ALA A 86 26.80 23.05 -7.73
C ALA A 86 28.06 23.50 -6.97
N THR A 87 28.26 24.81 -6.78
CA THR A 87 29.41 25.39 -6.06
C THR A 87 29.17 25.59 -4.56
N GLY A 88 27.93 25.43 -4.07
CA GLY A 88 27.56 25.55 -2.66
C GLY A 88 26.29 26.36 -2.42
N ILE A 89 26.04 26.67 -1.15
CA ILE A 89 24.89 27.45 -0.67
C ILE A 89 25.36 28.89 -0.39
N TYR A 90 24.62 29.87 -0.89
CA TYR A 90 24.90 31.29 -0.69
C TYR A 90 23.67 32.00 -0.15
N ALA A 91 23.87 32.98 0.71
CA ALA A 91 22.80 33.74 1.35
C ALA A 91 23.10 35.25 1.33
N VAL A 92 22.05 36.05 1.21
CA VAL A 92 22.09 37.52 1.26
C VAL A 92 21.62 37.99 2.63
N PHE A 93 22.42 38.85 3.25
CA PHE A 93 22.14 39.53 4.51
C PHE A 93 22.11 41.04 4.28
N THR A 94 20.92 41.60 4.17
CA THR A 94 20.74 42.96 3.65
C THR A 94 21.15 44.02 4.67
N GLU A 95 20.85 43.84 5.95
CA GLU A 95 21.16 44.81 7.01
C GLU A 95 22.67 44.97 7.26
N THR A 96 23.54 44.05 6.80
CA THR A 96 25.02 44.23 6.80
C THR A 96 25.56 44.43 5.40
N ASN A 97 24.70 44.42 4.39
CA ASN A 97 25.09 44.47 3.00
C ASN A 97 26.04 43.32 2.64
N GLN A 98 25.76 42.10 3.10
CA GLN A 98 26.64 40.94 2.91
C GLN A 98 26.03 39.89 1.99
N VAL A 99 26.89 39.23 1.21
CA VAL A 99 26.63 37.91 0.64
C VAL A 99 27.58 36.94 1.33
N ALA A 100 27.09 35.79 1.78
CA ALA A 100 27.92 34.77 2.42
C ALA A 100 27.78 33.41 1.74
N ARG A 101 28.86 32.63 1.73
CA ARG A 101 28.84 31.21 1.39
C ARG A 101 28.71 30.39 2.67
N LEU A 102 27.76 29.47 2.67
CA LEU A 102 27.46 28.57 3.79
C LEU A 102 28.06 27.18 3.53
N ASP A 103 28.44 26.48 4.60
CA ASP A 103 28.77 25.06 4.56
C ASP A 103 27.51 24.17 4.63
N ASP A 104 27.68 22.84 4.56
CA ASP A 104 26.59 21.87 4.65
C ASP A 104 25.87 21.87 6.02
N ALA A 105 26.46 22.52 7.03
CA ALA A 105 25.87 22.76 8.34
C ALA A 105 25.32 24.19 8.48
N PHE A 106 25.18 24.92 7.37
CA PHE A 106 24.66 26.29 7.26
C PHE A 106 25.45 27.32 8.07
N ARG A 107 26.76 27.11 8.23
CA ARG A 107 27.69 28.05 8.87
C ARG A 107 28.41 28.87 7.81
N VAL A 108 28.60 30.15 8.09
CA VAL A 108 29.34 31.05 7.19
C VAL A 108 30.80 30.62 7.08
N GLN A 109 31.23 30.31 5.86
CA GLN A 109 32.64 30.02 5.52
C GLN A 109 33.38 31.25 4.99
N GLU A 110 32.71 32.02 4.13
CA GLU A 110 33.26 33.17 3.42
C GLU A 110 32.14 34.21 3.28
N SER A 111 32.46 35.50 3.40
CA SER A 111 31.50 36.58 3.17
C SER A 111 32.12 37.77 2.44
N TRP A 112 31.28 38.48 1.69
CA TRP A 112 31.61 39.67 0.93
C TRP A 112 30.67 40.79 1.34
N SER A 113 31.22 41.89 1.84
CA SER A 113 30.45 43.07 2.29
C SER A 113 30.49 44.17 1.24
N PHE A 114 29.38 44.90 1.10
CA PHE A 114 29.24 46.01 0.17
C PHE A 114 29.00 47.31 0.94
N GLY A 115 29.96 48.25 0.86
CA GLY A 115 29.92 49.51 1.62
C GLY A 115 30.61 49.43 2.98
N GLU A 116 30.80 50.58 3.63
CA GLU A 116 31.59 50.69 4.87
C GLU A 116 30.75 50.55 6.14
N GLU A 117 29.45 50.86 6.07
CA GLU A 117 28.52 50.84 7.21
C GLU A 117 27.36 49.85 6.95
N PRO A 118 26.84 49.13 7.96
CA PRO A 118 25.65 48.28 7.81
C PRO A 118 24.44 49.06 7.27
N ASP A 119 23.65 48.41 6.40
CA ASP A 119 22.44 48.95 5.75
C ASP A 119 22.66 50.22 4.90
N CYS A 120 23.92 50.50 4.52
CA CYS A 120 24.25 51.58 3.59
C CYS A 120 24.07 51.20 2.12
N VAL A 121 23.96 49.90 1.80
CA VAL A 121 23.70 49.39 0.45
C VAL A 121 22.72 48.24 0.55
N HIS A 122 21.55 48.37 -0.09
CA HIS A 122 20.55 47.30 -0.05
C HIS A 122 20.93 46.21 -1.06
N VAL A 123 21.56 45.12 -0.60
CA VAL A 123 21.85 43.92 -1.40
C VAL A 123 20.58 43.08 -1.46
N ASN A 124 20.16 42.70 -2.66
CA ASN A 124 18.80 42.22 -2.87
C ASN A 124 18.74 40.75 -3.28
N CYS A 125 19.18 40.43 -4.50
CA CYS A 125 19.12 39.06 -5.03
C CYS A 125 20.48 38.59 -5.55
N ILE A 126 20.70 37.29 -5.57
CA ILE A 126 21.92 36.65 -6.09
C ILE A 126 21.62 35.62 -7.17
N ALA A 127 22.56 35.43 -8.11
CA ALA A 127 22.49 34.38 -9.12
C ALA A 127 23.89 33.91 -9.54
N MET A 128 23.97 32.69 -10.08
CA MET A 128 25.17 32.17 -10.73
C MET A 128 25.06 32.35 -12.24
N HIS A 129 25.80 33.29 -12.84
CA HIS A 129 25.80 33.54 -14.28
C HIS A 129 27.17 33.27 -14.88
N ASN A 130 27.25 32.28 -15.79
CA ASN A 130 28.50 31.89 -16.47
C ASN A 130 29.68 31.64 -15.51
N GLY A 131 29.42 31.02 -14.36
CA GLY A 131 30.42 30.72 -13.33
C GLY A 131 30.81 31.91 -12.43
N ARG A 132 30.14 33.05 -12.55
CA ARG A 132 30.28 34.21 -11.67
C ARG A 132 29.09 34.31 -10.73
N LEU A 133 29.36 34.44 -9.44
CA LEU A 133 28.35 34.81 -8.45
C LEU A 133 28.09 36.31 -8.58
N VAL A 134 26.88 36.69 -8.96
CA VAL A 134 26.49 38.09 -9.14
C VAL A 134 25.40 38.48 -8.14
N ALA A 135 25.41 39.73 -7.70
CA ALA A 135 24.41 40.28 -6.78
C ALA A 135 23.80 41.56 -7.32
N SER A 136 22.48 41.71 -7.21
CA SER A 136 21.78 42.96 -7.44
C SER A 136 21.75 43.78 -6.16
N MET A 137 21.97 45.09 -6.28
CA MET A 137 21.95 45.98 -5.13
C MET A 137 21.60 47.40 -5.56
N PHE A 138 21.15 48.22 -4.62
CA PHE A 138 20.88 49.64 -4.89
C PHE A 138 21.20 50.54 -3.71
N GLY A 139 21.55 51.78 -4.07
CA GLY A 139 21.77 52.88 -3.14
C GLY A 139 23.15 52.96 -2.51
N ALA A 140 23.34 54.10 -1.84
CA ALA A 140 24.46 54.42 -0.95
C ALA A 140 23.88 55.37 0.13
N PHE A 141 23.46 54.80 1.25
CA PHE A 141 22.69 55.50 2.29
C PHE A 141 23.57 55.79 3.50
N THR A 142 23.38 56.96 4.10
CA THR A 142 24.07 57.35 5.34
C THR A 142 23.21 57.12 6.59
N ILE A 143 21.99 56.60 6.42
CA ILE A 143 21.01 56.31 7.47
C ILE A 143 20.33 54.95 7.23
N HIS A 144 20.01 54.24 8.31
CA HIS A 144 19.27 52.96 8.29
C HIS A 144 17.95 53.10 7.52
N ARG A 145 17.71 52.20 6.56
CA ARG A 145 16.59 52.19 5.62
C ARG A 145 16.42 53.49 4.82
N GLY A 146 17.53 54.16 4.52
CA GLY A 146 17.56 55.41 3.75
C GLY A 146 17.07 55.32 2.30
N TYR A 147 16.81 54.11 1.80
CA TYR A 147 16.27 53.84 0.47
C TYR A 147 14.80 54.21 0.25
N LYS A 148 14.06 54.61 1.29
CA LYS A 148 12.67 55.10 1.16
C LYS A 148 12.61 56.52 0.55
N GLY A 149 13.31 56.74 -0.57
CA GLY A 149 13.50 58.00 -1.32
C GLY A 149 14.00 57.74 -2.77
N GLU A 150 14.51 58.76 -3.49
CA GLU A 150 14.94 58.68 -4.91
C GLU A 150 16.03 57.62 -5.15
N THR A 151 15.62 56.40 -5.50
CA THR A 151 16.50 55.24 -5.79
C THR A 151 16.50 54.86 -7.27
N ARG A 152 15.84 55.70 -8.08
CA ARG A 152 15.75 55.56 -9.51
C ARG A 152 17.12 55.68 -10.17
N GLN A 153 17.47 54.71 -11.00
CA GLN A 153 18.76 54.57 -11.67
C GLN A 153 19.98 54.43 -10.72
N ALA A 154 19.76 54.23 -9.42
CA ALA A 154 20.81 54.06 -8.42
C ALA A 154 21.13 52.58 -8.10
N GLY A 155 20.59 51.66 -8.90
CA GLY A 155 20.78 50.22 -8.80
C GLY A 155 21.81 49.68 -9.77
N LYS A 156 22.44 48.57 -9.37
CA LYS A 156 23.52 47.91 -10.10
C LYS A 156 23.50 46.39 -9.88
N VAL A 157 24.18 45.68 -10.77
CA VAL A 157 24.58 44.28 -10.60
C VAL A 157 26.09 44.23 -10.55
N VAL A 158 26.64 43.53 -9.56
CA VAL A 158 28.09 43.38 -9.36
C VAL A 158 28.49 41.92 -9.32
N ASP A 159 29.74 41.63 -9.67
CA ASP A 159 30.38 40.37 -9.36
C ASP A 159 30.73 40.34 -7.86
N VAL A 160 30.20 39.36 -7.13
CA VAL A 160 30.31 39.31 -5.67
C VAL A 160 31.76 39.13 -5.21
N ARG A 161 32.55 38.35 -5.95
CA ARG A 161 33.91 37.98 -5.54
C ARG A 161 34.90 39.10 -5.82
N THR A 162 34.73 39.82 -6.92
CA THR A 162 35.66 40.86 -7.36
C THR A 162 35.19 42.28 -7.04
N GLY A 163 33.90 42.46 -6.75
CA GLY A 163 33.26 43.77 -6.60
C GLY A 163 33.08 44.53 -7.92
N ALA A 164 33.42 43.92 -9.07
CA ALA A 164 33.33 44.57 -10.37
C ALA A 164 31.87 44.88 -10.73
N MET A 165 31.61 46.12 -11.12
CA MET A 165 30.29 46.54 -11.59
C MET A 165 30.04 45.99 -13.00
N LEU A 166 28.93 45.26 -13.17
CA LEU A 166 28.58 44.56 -14.41
C LEU A 166 27.44 45.28 -15.14
N ILE A 167 26.43 45.74 -14.39
CA ILE A 167 25.28 46.50 -14.90
C ILE A 167 25.06 47.69 -13.97
N GLU A 168 24.75 48.86 -14.53
CA GLU A 168 24.41 50.09 -13.79
C GLU A 168 23.11 50.72 -14.32
N GLY A 169 22.60 51.74 -13.62
CA GLY A 169 21.43 52.50 -14.06
C GLY A 169 20.09 51.76 -13.91
N LEU A 170 20.03 50.73 -13.06
CA LEU A 170 18.80 50.02 -12.71
C LEU A 170 18.07 50.75 -11.59
N SER A 171 16.78 50.48 -11.39
CA SER A 171 16.01 51.05 -10.27
C SER A 171 15.45 49.93 -9.40
N GLN A 172 16.01 49.79 -8.20
CA GLN A 172 15.72 48.71 -7.26
C GLN A 172 15.73 47.30 -7.91
N PRO A 173 16.88 46.87 -8.48
CA PRO A 173 16.97 45.62 -9.23
C PRO A 173 16.72 44.37 -8.36
N HIS A 174 15.89 43.47 -8.87
CA HIS A 174 15.37 42.28 -8.19
C HIS A 174 15.32 41.09 -9.15
N SER A 175 15.20 39.88 -8.60
CA SER A 175 14.85 38.65 -9.34
C SER A 175 15.81 38.31 -10.47
N LEU A 176 17.08 38.08 -10.14
CA LEU A 176 18.09 37.64 -11.09
C LEU A 176 17.83 36.20 -11.52
N VAL A 177 17.56 35.96 -12.80
CA VAL A 177 17.30 34.63 -13.37
C VAL A 177 18.17 34.41 -14.61
N VAL A 178 18.87 33.29 -14.66
CA VAL A 178 19.72 32.92 -15.79
C VAL A 178 18.95 32.02 -16.75
N VAL A 179 18.91 32.40 -18.03
CA VAL A 179 18.22 31.64 -19.09
C VAL A 179 19.20 31.42 -20.24
N GLY A 180 19.72 30.19 -20.35
CA GLY A 180 20.82 29.91 -21.28
C GLY A 180 22.06 30.72 -20.92
N GLU A 181 22.57 31.53 -21.84
CA GLU A 181 23.69 32.45 -21.56
C GLU A 181 23.24 33.86 -21.12
N GLN A 182 21.93 34.15 -21.09
CA GLN A 182 21.38 35.46 -20.75
C GLN A 182 21.13 35.62 -19.25
N LEU A 183 21.20 36.87 -18.76
CA LEU A 183 20.74 37.26 -17.42
C LEU A 183 19.49 38.13 -17.53
N TRP A 184 18.40 37.66 -16.93
CA TRP A 184 17.12 38.35 -16.89
C TRP A 184 16.91 38.90 -15.48
N LEU A 185 16.36 40.12 -15.36
CA LEU A 185 16.11 40.73 -14.06
C LEU A 185 14.97 41.75 -14.08
N CYS A 186 14.33 41.95 -12.94
CA CYS A 186 13.33 42.98 -12.72
C CYS A 186 14.02 44.29 -12.28
N SER A 187 13.77 45.39 -13.00
CA SER A 187 14.06 46.75 -12.52
C SER A 187 12.78 47.31 -11.91
N SER A 188 12.60 47.01 -10.62
CA SER A 188 11.29 47.04 -9.95
C SER A 188 10.61 48.41 -9.96
N GLU A 189 11.33 49.48 -9.60
CA GLU A 189 10.78 50.83 -9.48
C GLU A 189 10.47 51.46 -10.86
N ASP A 190 11.22 51.09 -11.90
CA ASP A 190 10.93 51.49 -13.28
C ASP A 190 9.83 50.62 -13.93
N CYS A 191 9.34 49.58 -13.24
CA CYS A 191 8.33 48.65 -13.73
C CYS A 191 8.77 47.89 -15.00
N MET A 192 10.05 47.51 -15.08
CA MET A 192 10.64 46.88 -16.28
C MET A 192 11.17 45.47 -16.00
N LEU A 193 11.10 44.60 -17.00
CA LEU A 193 11.90 43.38 -17.13
C LEU A 193 13.03 43.65 -18.12
N HIS A 194 14.28 43.43 -17.72
CA HIS A 194 15.47 43.61 -18.56
C HIS A 194 16.10 42.26 -18.88
N ILE A 195 16.56 42.11 -20.12
CA ILE A 195 17.27 40.92 -20.60
C ILE A 195 18.65 41.36 -21.07
N TYR A 196 19.69 40.74 -20.52
CA TYR A 196 21.09 40.98 -20.85
C TYR A 196 21.72 39.73 -21.46
N ASP A 197 22.65 39.92 -22.39
CA ASP A 197 23.43 38.85 -22.99
C ASP A 197 24.49 38.27 -22.01
N ARG A 198 25.30 37.34 -22.52
CA ARG A 198 26.41 36.71 -21.78
C ARG A 198 27.47 37.68 -21.24
N ASP A 199 27.59 38.86 -21.83
CA ASP A 199 28.58 39.90 -21.54
C ASP A 199 27.94 41.09 -20.79
N PHE A 200 26.72 40.92 -20.24
CA PHE A 200 25.95 41.97 -19.55
C PHE A 200 25.55 43.16 -20.44
N ARG A 201 25.44 42.97 -21.76
CA ARG A 201 24.89 43.99 -22.66
C ARG A 201 23.38 43.85 -22.74
N LEU A 202 22.68 44.97 -22.60
CA LEU A 202 21.21 45.00 -22.65
C LEU A 202 20.72 44.63 -24.05
N GLU A 203 19.93 43.56 -24.15
CA GLU A 203 19.29 43.12 -25.39
C GLU A 203 17.86 43.62 -25.50
N GLN A 204 17.08 43.54 -24.41
CA GLN A 204 15.66 43.87 -24.46
C GLN A 204 15.15 44.47 -23.15
N ARG A 205 14.13 45.34 -23.27
CA ARG A 205 13.38 45.92 -22.16
C ARG A 205 11.88 45.70 -22.40
N ILE A 206 11.19 45.16 -21.40
CA ILE A 206 9.75 44.95 -21.43
C ILE A 206 9.11 45.76 -20.31
N ALA A 207 8.20 46.67 -20.65
CA ALA A 207 7.46 47.47 -19.68
C ALA A 207 6.24 46.71 -19.16
N LEU A 208 6.07 46.70 -17.84
CA LEU A 208 4.98 46.04 -17.13
C LEU A 208 4.18 47.06 -16.30
N PRO A 209 2.88 46.82 -16.02
CA PRO A 209 1.99 47.83 -15.46
C PRO A 209 2.13 48.04 -13.94
N GLY A 210 3.30 47.79 -13.35
CA GLY A 210 3.52 47.98 -11.93
C GLY A 210 4.87 47.46 -11.44
N TYR A 211 5.03 47.48 -10.13
CA TYR A 211 6.30 47.26 -9.46
C TYR A 211 6.75 45.79 -9.58
N THR A 212 7.77 45.51 -10.39
CA THR A 212 8.14 44.14 -10.83
C THR A 212 9.03 43.42 -9.82
N ARG A 213 8.59 42.26 -9.31
CA ARG A 213 9.36 41.38 -8.39
C ARG A 213 8.92 39.93 -8.54
N GLY A 214 9.82 38.98 -8.29
CA GLY A 214 9.67 37.58 -8.69
C GLY A 214 9.74 37.38 -10.21
N LEU A 215 10.56 36.42 -10.64
CA LEU A 215 10.73 36.08 -12.05
C LEU A 215 10.97 34.58 -12.17
N ALA A 216 10.24 33.93 -13.08
CA ALA A 216 10.51 32.56 -13.49
C ALA A 216 10.27 32.39 -14.99
N VAL A 217 11.09 31.58 -15.65
CA VAL A 217 11.01 31.34 -17.09
C VAL A 217 10.69 29.87 -17.34
N GLY A 218 9.44 29.61 -17.69
CA GLY A 218 8.92 28.29 -18.01
C GLY A 218 9.17 27.87 -19.45
N LYS A 219 8.55 26.76 -19.86
CA LYS A 219 8.77 26.21 -21.19
C LYS A 219 8.24 27.15 -22.28
N ASP A 220 7.00 27.60 -22.13
CA ASP A 220 6.29 28.40 -23.13
C ASP A 220 5.85 29.78 -22.58
N THR A 221 5.94 29.99 -21.26
CA THR A 221 5.49 31.21 -20.57
C THR A 221 6.59 31.77 -19.67
N VAL A 222 6.67 33.09 -19.57
CA VAL A 222 7.49 33.82 -18.60
C VAL A 222 6.56 34.42 -17.54
N TYR A 223 6.89 34.20 -16.27
CA TYR A 223 6.12 34.64 -15.11
C TYR A 223 6.84 35.77 -14.42
N VAL A 224 6.20 36.93 -14.32
CA VAL A 224 6.76 38.11 -13.63
C VAL A 224 5.75 38.59 -12.58
N GLY A 225 6.15 38.65 -11.32
CA GLY A 225 5.28 39.19 -10.29
C GLY A 225 5.21 40.72 -10.36
N ILE A 226 4.03 41.26 -10.05
CA ILE A 226 3.74 42.68 -9.99
C ILE A 226 3.15 42.95 -8.61
N SER A 227 3.99 43.51 -7.74
CA SER A 227 3.65 43.83 -6.36
C SER A 227 2.86 45.13 -6.27
N ARG A 228 1.95 45.20 -5.29
CA ARG A 228 1.25 46.42 -4.91
C ARG A 228 2.17 47.26 -4.02
N SER A 229 3.12 47.95 -4.64
CA SER A 229 4.13 48.72 -3.90
C SER A 229 3.51 49.88 -3.11
N ARG A 230 3.89 49.98 -1.82
CA ARG A 230 3.57 51.11 -0.93
C ARG A 230 4.30 52.41 -1.34
N ASN A 231 5.29 52.32 -2.23
CA ASN A 231 6.14 53.43 -2.65
C ASN A 231 5.66 54.13 -3.93
N LEU A 232 4.61 53.63 -4.58
CA LEU A 232 4.00 54.25 -5.77
C LEU A 232 2.80 55.12 -5.33
N ALA A 233 2.68 56.32 -5.90
CA ALA A 233 1.55 57.22 -5.59
C ALA A 233 0.22 56.59 -6.02
N ALA A 234 -0.87 56.87 -5.27
CA ALA A 234 -2.20 56.26 -5.39
C ALA A 234 -2.97 56.48 -6.72
N GLY A 235 -2.27 56.87 -7.80
CA GLY A 235 -2.82 56.99 -9.15
C GLY A 235 -2.00 56.31 -10.25
N GLU A 236 -0.81 55.78 -9.95
CA GLU A 236 0.06 55.09 -10.93
C GLU A 236 -0.04 53.55 -10.84
N VAL A 237 -0.53 53.02 -9.71
CA VAL A 237 -0.82 51.58 -9.52
C VAL A 237 -2.16 51.25 -10.18
N GLY A 238 -2.15 51.21 -11.51
CA GLY A 238 -3.33 50.92 -12.31
C GLY A 238 -3.77 49.45 -12.21
N ARG A 239 -5.02 49.24 -11.76
CA ARG A 239 -5.94 48.13 -12.09
C ARG A 239 -6.06 46.88 -11.19
N PHE A 240 -5.23 46.64 -10.16
CA PHE A 240 -5.33 45.40 -9.37
C PHE A 240 -5.55 45.61 -7.87
N ASP A 241 -6.44 44.82 -7.27
CA ASP A 241 -6.80 44.89 -5.84
C ASP A 241 -5.75 44.20 -4.93
N SER A 242 -4.93 43.32 -5.50
CA SER A 242 -3.80 42.60 -4.87
C SER A 242 -2.61 42.48 -5.83
N ALA A 243 -1.50 41.88 -5.40
CA ALA A 243 -0.40 41.56 -6.30
C ALA A 243 -0.85 40.55 -7.38
N VAL A 244 -0.20 40.58 -8.54
CA VAL A 244 -0.53 39.69 -9.67
C VAL A 244 0.73 39.05 -10.23
N VAL A 245 0.61 37.83 -10.75
CA VAL A 245 1.61 37.23 -11.64
C VAL A 245 1.21 37.59 -13.08
N ALA A 246 2.07 38.32 -13.79
CA ALA A 246 1.93 38.57 -15.22
C ALA A 246 2.48 37.37 -16.01
N LEU A 247 1.69 36.88 -16.96
CA LEU A 247 2.05 35.79 -17.86
C LEU A 247 2.43 36.41 -19.21
N LEU A 248 3.66 36.19 -19.65
CA LEU A 248 4.16 36.63 -20.95
C LEU A 248 4.41 35.41 -21.82
N ASP A 249 4.05 35.47 -23.10
CA ASP A 249 4.44 34.42 -24.06
C ASP A 249 5.97 34.41 -24.21
N ARG A 250 6.61 33.24 -24.13
CA ARG A 250 8.08 33.15 -24.09
C ARG A 250 8.75 33.62 -25.37
N GLN A 251 8.11 33.46 -26.53
CA GLN A 251 8.71 33.79 -27.82
C GLN A 251 8.58 35.28 -28.15
N SER A 252 7.39 35.84 -27.94
CA SER A 252 7.06 37.23 -28.26
C SER A 252 7.33 38.21 -27.12
N LEU A 253 7.34 37.71 -25.88
CA LEU A 253 7.37 38.48 -24.62
C LEU A 253 6.19 39.45 -24.47
N GLU A 254 5.09 39.22 -25.20
CA GLU A 254 3.85 39.95 -25.01
C GLU A 254 3.10 39.42 -23.78
N VAL A 255 2.53 40.33 -22.98
CA VAL A 255 1.69 39.93 -21.84
C VAL A 255 0.39 39.31 -22.36
N ILE A 256 0.25 38.02 -22.11
CA ILE A 256 -0.93 37.25 -22.48
C ILE A 256 -2.02 37.32 -21.40
N GLY A 257 -1.65 37.42 -20.12
CA GLY A 257 -2.62 37.49 -19.01
C GLY A 257 -2.03 37.90 -17.66
N TYR A 258 -2.93 38.01 -16.66
CA TYR A 258 -2.58 38.28 -15.27
C TYR A 258 -3.35 37.33 -14.36
N GLN A 259 -2.67 36.82 -13.34
CA GLN A 259 -3.27 36.01 -12.28
C GLN A 259 -3.11 36.71 -10.92
N PRO A 260 -4.20 37.23 -10.32
CA PRO A 260 -4.15 37.79 -8.96
C PRO A 260 -3.78 36.74 -7.92
N ILE A 261 -3.04 37.14 -6.90
CA ILE A 261 -2.67 36.33 -5.73
C ILE A 261 -3.22 36.96 -4.44
N PRO A 262 -3.31 36.23 -3.30
CA PRO A 262 -3.99 36.74 -2.10
C PRO A 262 -3.20 37.79 -1.29
N TRP A 263 -1.98 38.13 -1.72
CA TRP A 263 -1.09 39.04 -1.00
C TRP A 263 -0.80 40.33 -1.77
N ASN A 264 -0.27 41.33 -1.07
CA ASN A 264 0.07 42.63 -1.67
C ASN A 264 1.48 42.67 -2.26
N GLU A 265 2.34 41.70 -1.93
CA GLU A 265 3.73 41.68 -2.35
C GLU A 265 4.12 40.28 -2.84
N ILE A 266 4.94 40.24 -3.89
CA ILE A 266 5.68 39.06 -4.36
C ILE A 266 7.16 39.39 -4.19
N TYR A 267 7.92 38.45 -3.64
CA TYR A 267 9.36 38.53 -3.55
C TYR A 267 10.01 37.68 -4.64
N ASP A 268 9.76 36.36 -4.64
CA ASP A 268 10.35 35.44 -5.61
C ASP A 268 9.33 34.47 -6.22
N ILE A 269 9.64 33.96 -7.41
CA ILE A 269 8.84 32.95 -8.12
C ILE A 269 9.79 31.84 -8.58
N ARG A 270 9.45 30.58 -8.30
CA ARG A 270 10.18 29.40 -8.78
C ARG A 270 9.23 28.37 -9.36
N ILE A 271 9.68 27.68 -10.41
CA ILE A 271 8.93 26.57 -11.00
C ILE A 271 9.26 25.29 -10.25
N GLY A 272 8.25 24.53 -9.84
CA GLY A 272 8.38 23.18 -9.34
C GLY A 272 8.78 22.23 -10.47
N SER A 273 10.06 21.88 -10.55
CA SER A 273 10.64 21.14 -11.68
C SER A 273 10.18 19.68 -11.81
N SER A 274 9.59 19.08 -10.77
CA SER A 274 9.05 17.72 -10.78
C SER A 274 7.78 17.59 -9.92
N ALA A 275 6.97 16.57 -10.21
CA ALA A 275 5.79 16.24 -9.41
C ALA A 275 6.15 15.83 -7.97
N ASP A 276 7.27 15.11 -7.80
CA ASP A 276 7.75 14.69 -6.48
C ASP A 276 8.16 15.90 -5.62
N LEU A 277 8.85 16.89 -6.21
CA LEU A 277 9.20 18.13 -5.51
C LEU A 277 7.95 18.87 -5.04
N VAL A 278 6.94 19.00 -5.92
CA VAL A 278 5.68 19.67 -5.58
C VAL A 278 4.98 18.95 -4.44
N THR A 279 4.86 17.63 -4.52
CA THR A 279 4.22 16.80 -3.51
C THR A 279 4.95 16.88 -2.16
N HIS A 280 6.28 16.76 -2.16
CA HIS A 280 7.07 16.84 -0.93
C HIS A 280 6.95 18.21 -0.28
N VAL A 281 7.15 19.31 -1.01
CA VAL A 281 7.04 20.66 -0.44
C VAL A 281 5.64 20.87 0.16
N MET A 282 4.59 20.52 -0.58
CA MET A 282 3.21 20.66 -0.10
C MET A 282 2.94 19.85 1.18
N ALA A 283 3.31 18.56 1.19
CA ALA A 283 3.07 17.66 2.33
C ALA A 283 3.87 18.07 3.57
N SER A 284 5.13 18.48 3.39
CA SER A 284 5.99 18.92 4.48
C SER A 284 5.51 20.25 5.07
N THR A 285 5.11 21.23 4.25
CA THR A 285 4.56 22.51 4.74
C THR A 285 3.23 22.31 5.47
N TRP A 286 2.38 21.39 5.00
CA TRP A 286 1.12 21.05 5.67
C TRP A 286 1.35 20.45 7.06
N THR A 287 2.28 19.50 7.15
CA THR A 287 2.65 18.86 8.41
C THR A 287 3.22 19.88 9.39
N TYR A 288 4.08 20.78 8.90
CA TYR A 288 4.67 21.86 9.68
C TYR A 288 3.63 22.83 10.25
N GLU A 289 2.74 23.38 9.40
CA GLU A 289 1.68 24.30 9.82
C GLU A 289 0.73 23.64 10.83
N ARG A 290 0.39 22.35 10.63
CA ARG A 290 -0.42 21.60 11.59
C ARG A 290 0.30 21.42 12.93
N GLY A 291 1.62 21.20 12.89
CA GLY A 291 2.48 21.10 14.07
C GLY A 291 2.54 22.42 14.84
N MET A 292 2.83 23.52 14.14
CA MET A 292 2.86 24.88 14.69
C MET A 292 1.50 25.26 15.28
N ALA A 293 0.41 24.93 14.59
CA ALA A 293 -0.93 25.19 15.08
C ALA A 293 -1.25 24.41 16.36
N LYS A 294 -0.80 23.15 16.48
CA LYS A 294 -0.95 22.36 17.70
C LYS A 294 -0.08 22.89 18.84
N ALA A 295 1.16 23.29 18.56
CA ALA A 295 2.10 23.81 19.54
C ALA A 295 1.61 25.15 20.12
N GLU A 296 1.15 26.06 19.27
CA GLU A 296 0.59 27.33 19.72
C GLU A 296 -0.72 27.11 20.49
N LEU A 297 -1.60 26.21 20.04
CA LEU A 297 -2.79 25.81 20.80
C LEU A 297 -2.45 25.26 22.20
N ALA A 298 -1.37 24.49 22.33
CA ALA A 298 -0.89 23.99 23.61
C ALA A 298 -0.34 25.12 24.47
N ARG A 299 0.48 26.02 23.90
CA ARG A 299 1.03 27.19 24.59
C ARG A 299 -0.05 28.15 25.07
N THR A 300 -1.08 28.43 24.26
CA THR A 300 -2.22 29.27 24.66
C THR A 300 -3.02 28.62 25.79
N ARG A 301 -3.17 27.29 25.79
CA ARG A 301 -3.80 26.54 26.89
C ARG A 301 -2.98 26.59 28.17
N GLU A 302 -1.66 26.49 28.07
CA GLU A 302 -0.74 26.61 29.20
C GLU A 302 -0.72 28.04 29.77
N LEU A 303 -0.69 29.07 28.92
CA LEU A 303 -0.83 30.47 29.34
C LEU A 303 -2.19 30.75 30.00
N ALA A 304 -3.27 30.16 29.48
CA ALA A 304 -4.59 30.24 30.11
C ALA A 304 -4.65 29.50 31.46
N ALA A 305 -3.85 28.44 31.64
CA ALA A 305 -3.75 27.70 32.90
C ALA A 305 -2.80 28.33 33.92
N ALA A 306 -1.78 29.07 33.47
CA ALA A 306 -0.77 29.72 34.31
C ALA A 306 -1.15 31.14 34.77
N ALA A 307 -2.23 31.72 34.23
CA ALA A 307 -2.69 33.06 34.56
C ALA A 307 -3.33 33.12 35.97
N ASP A 308 -2.52 33.41 37.00
CA ASP A 308 -2.98 33.85 38.32
C ASP A 308 -3.44 35.32 38.23
N VAL A 309 -4.65 35.54 37.70
CA VAL A 309 -5.19 36.87 37.40
C VAL A 309 -6.36 37.18 38.31
N SER A 310 -6.17 38.18 39.18
CA SER A 310 -7.08 38.60 40.24
C SER A 310 -8.33 39.36 39.78
N SER A 311 -8.65 39.38 38.47
CA SER A 311 -9.90 39.97 37.97
C SER A 311 -10.60 39.06 36.95
N LYS A 312 -11.85 38.68 37.25
CA LYS A 312 -12.71 37.85 36.38
C LYS A 312 -12.90 38.41 34.96
N ALA A 313 -12.75 39.73 34.78
CA ALA A 313 -12.92 40.40 33.49
C ALA A 313 -11.73 40.20 32.54
N GLU A 314 -10.51 40.12 33.09
CA GLU A 314 -9.29 39.95 32.31
C GLU A 314 -9.11 38.49 31.86
N LEU A 315 -9.50 37.54 32.72
CA LEU A 315 -9.61 36.12 32.35
C LEU A 315 -10.62 35.90 31.21
N ALA A 316 -11.78 36.55 31.26
CA ALA A 316 -12.78 36.45 30.18
C ALA A 316 -12.27 37.02 28.85
N ARG A 317 -11.45 38.08 28.90
CA ARG A 317 -10.85 38.70 27.72
C ARG A 317 -9.76 37.82 27.10
N LEU A 318 -8.89 37.23 27.93
CA LEU A 318 -7.87 36.27 27.48
C LEU A 318 -8.49 34.97 26.93
N GLN A 319 -9.56 34.46 27.57
CA GLN A 319 -10.32 33.32 27.07
C GLN A 319 -11.02 33.62 25.75
N GLN A 320 -11.52 34.83 25.57
CA GLN A 320 -12.12 35.27 24.30
C GLN A 320 -11.06 35.40 23.20
N GLN A 321 -9.90 36.02 23.48
CA GLN A 321 -8.79 36.11 22.53
C GLN A 321 -8.27 34.72 22.13
N ALA A 322 -8.03 33.84 23.10
CA ALA A 322 -7.66 32.46 22.82
C ALA A 322 -8.75 31.74 22.01
N GLY A 323 -10.03 31.94 22.32
CA GLY A 323 -11.14 31.34 21.58
C GLY A 323 -11.25 31.84 20.14
N ASP A 324 -10.97 33.11 19.88
CA ASP A 324 -10.94 33.71 18.54
C ASP A 324 -9.73 33.24 17.73
N GLU A 325 -8.57 33.10 18.37
CA GLU A 325 -7.34 32.59 17.78
C GLU A 325 -7.46 31.10 17.42
N ILE A 326 -8.05 30.29 18.31
CA ILE A 326 -8.39 28.89 18.05
C ILE A 326 -9.36 28.78 16.86
N ARG A 327 -10.39 29.63 16.78
CA ARG A 327 -11.32 29.64 15.65
C ARG A 327 -10.62 30.02 14.34
N ARG A 328 -9.73 31.02 14.37
CA ARG A 328 -8.93 31.42 13.20
C ARG A 328 -8.04 30.28 12.72
N MET A 329 -7.35 29.61 13.62
CA MET A 329 -6.47 28.47 13.30
C MET A 329 -7.25 27.24 12.84
N GLN A 330 -8.41 26.95 13.43
CA GLN A 330 -9.31 25.88 12.96
C GLN A 330 -9.83 26.16 11.54
N GLN A 331 -10.17 27.42 11.26
CA GLN A 331 -10.58 27.85 9.93
C GLN A 331 -9.42 27.75 8.93
N GLN A 332 -8.20 28.09 9.34
CA GLN A 332 -6.99 27.98 8.52
C GLN A 332 -6.63 26.52 8.22
N VAL A 333 -6.65 25.64 9.22
CA VAL A 333 -6.48 24.18 9.03
C VAL A 333 -7.59 23.61 8.14
N SER A 334 -8.84 24.05 8.30
CA SER A 334 -9.95 23.60 7.45
C SER A 334 -9.76 24.04 6.00
N LEU A 335 -9.40 25.31 5.76
CA LEU A 335 -9.18 25.84 4.41
C LEU A 335 -8.04 25.14 3.69
N THR A 336 -6.93 24.87 4.39
CA THR A 336 -5.81 24.15 3.81
C THR A 336 -6.11 22.65 3.65
N HIS A 337 -6.92 22.04 4.53
CA HIS A 337 -7.41 20.67 4.34
C HIS A 337 -8.34 20.54 3.13
N ASP A 338 -9.25 21.49 2.94
CA ASP A 338 -10.18 21.55 1.81
C ASP A 338 -9.41 21.82 0.49
N ALA A 339 -8.42 22.70 0.51
CA ALA A 339 -7.55 22.96 -0.64
C ALA A 339 -6.67 21.76 -0.99
N MET A 340 -6.15 21.04 0.01
CA MET A 340 -5.37 19.81 -0.19
C MET A 340 -6.23 18.69 -0.76
N ARG A 341 -7.48 18.54 -0.30
CA ARG A 341 -8.45 17.57 -0.87
C ARG A 341 -8.73 17.84 -2.35
N VAL A 342 -8.90 19.10 -2.74
CA VAL A 342 -9.09 19.51 -4.14
C VAL A 342 -7.82 19.28 -4.97
N THR A 343 -6.64 19.48 -4.38
CA THR A 343 -5.35 19.32 -5.08
C THR A 343 -4.95 17.86 -5.23
N THR A 344 -5.20 17.00 -4.25
CA THR A 344 -5.04 15.54 -4.37
C THR A 344 -5.94 15.01 -5.49
N GLN A 345 -7.20 15.44 -5.55
CA GLN A 345 -8.11 15.10 -6.64
C GLN A 345 -7.62 15.62 -8.01
N HIS A 346 -6.99 16.81 -8.06
CA HIS A 346 -6.46 17.36 -9.31
C HIS A 346 -5.15 16.72 -9.75
N ALA A 347 -4.27 16.34 -8.82
CA ALA A 347 -3.02 15.62 -9.07
C ALA A 347 -3.31 14.19 -9.56
N GLU A 348 -4.24 13.50 -8.90
CA GLU A 348 -4.78 12.20 -9.36
C GLU A 348 -5.38 12.32 -10.77
N SER A 349 -6.09 13.41 -11.07
CA SER A 349 -6.65 13.68 -12.41
C SER A 349 -5.58 13.96 -13.47
N LEU A 350 -4.54 14.74 -13.15
CA LEU A 350 -3.42 15.05 -14.04
C LEU A 350 -2.56 13.81 -14.31
N GLN A 351 -2.33 13.00 -13.29
CA GLN A 351 -1.63 11.73 -13.39
C GLN A 351 -2.44 10.75 -14.24
N ALA A 352 -3.76 10.68 -14.06
CA ALA A 352 -4.66 9.92 -14.93
C ALA A 352 -4.63 10.40 -16.40
N GLN A 353 -4.50 11.71 -16.67
CA GLN A 353 -4.38 12.25 -18.03
C GLN A 353 -3.02 11.92 -18.68
N LEU A 354 -1.93 11.97 -17.92
CA LEU A 354 -0.58 11.58 -18.38
C LEU A 354 -0.48 10.07 -18.61
N ILE A 355 -1.15 9.28 -17.77
CA ILE A 355 -1.32 7.83 -17.91
C ILE A 355 -2.17 7.51 -19.13
N ALA A 356 -3.27 8.23 -19.38
CA ALA A 356 -4.10 8.07 -20.57
C ALA A 356 -3.32 8.38 -21.88
N ALA A 357 -2.47 9.41 -21.88
CA ALA A 357 -1.62 9.76 -23.02
C ALA A 357 -0.54 8.71 -23.32
N ARG A 358 0.03 8.07 -22.28
CA ARG A 358 0.96 6.93 -22.45
C ARG A 358 0.22 5.64 -22.83
N GLY A 359 -0.98 5.43 -22.29
CA GLY A 359 -1.87 4.34 -22.63
C GLY A 359 -2.34 4.37 -24.09
N GLU A 360 -2.53 5.55 -24.68
CA GLU A 360 -2.80 5.72 -26.13
C GLU A 360 -1.65 5.16 -27.00
N ILE A 361 -0.40 5.36 -26.59
CA ILE A 361 0.80 4.85 -27.30
C ILE A 361 0.84 3.31 -27.20
N VAL A 362 0.63 2.77 -26.00
CA VAL A 362 0.61 1.32 -25.75
C VAL A 362 -0.60 0.64 -26.44
N LYS A 363 -1.77 1.30 -26.47
CA LYS A 363 -2.96 0.84 -27.22
C LYS A 363 -2.67 0.80 -28.72
N ARG A 364 -1.92 1.76 -29.26
CA ARG A 364 -1.51 1.79 -30.66
C ARG A 364 -0.60 0.61 -30.99
N ASP A 365 0.35 0.30 -30.11
CA ASP A 365 1.26 -0.83 -30.26
C ASP A 365 0.57 -2.20 -30.08
N ALA A 366 -0.36 -2.32 -29.13
CA ALA A 366 -1.17 -3.53 -28.96
C ALA A 366 -2.11 -3.77 -30.16
N ARG A 367 -2.67 -2.71 -30.75
CA ARG A 367 -3.51 -2.80 -31.96
C ARG A 367 -2.67 -3.21 -33.18
N ILE A 368 -1.42 -2.74 -33.28
CA ILE A 368 -0.45 -3.20 -34.29
C ILE A 368 -0.15 -4.68 -34.09
N HIS A 369 0.08 -5.13 -32.85
CA HIS A 369 0.37 -6.53 -32.55
C HIS A 369 -0.80 -7.48 -32.86
N VAL A 370 -2.04 -7.08 -32.55
CA VAL A 370 -3.26 -7.83 -32.90
C VAL A 370 -3.47 -7.87 -34.42
N LEU A 371 -3.18 -6.78 -35.14
CA LEU A 371 -3.23 -6.75 -36.60
C LEU A 371 -2.11 -7.61 -37.24
N GLU A 372 -0.94 -7.71 -36.61
CA GLU A 372 0.15 -8.60 -37.02
C GLU A 372 -0.18 -10.08 -36.81
N LEU A 373 -0.82 -10.43 -35.68
CA LEU A 373 -1.31 -11.78 -35.41
C LEU A 373 -2.42 -12.19 -36.39
N ALA A 374 -3.40 -11.31 -36.64
CA ALA A 374 -4.46 -11.55 -37.62
C ALA A 374 -3.89 -11.66 -39.05
N ARG A 375 -2.86 -10.88 -39.38
CA ARG A 375 -2.14 -10.98 -40.67
C ARG A 375 -1.37 -12.31 -40.78
N ASN A 376 -0.72 -12.76 -39.71
CA ASN A 376 -0.01 -14.03 -39.69
C ASN A 376 -0.96 -15.23 -39.82
N GLU A 377 -2.13 -15.19 -39.18
CA GLU A 377 -3.19 -16.20 -39.40
C GLU A 377 -3.72 -16.17 -40.84
N LEU A 378 -3.90 -14.97 -41.43
CA LEU A 378 -4.35 -14.84 -42.81
C LEU A 378 -3.30 -15.40 -43.80
N GLU A 379 -2.01 -15.21 -43.54
CA GLU A 379 -0.91 -15.76 -44.34
C GLU A 379 -0.74 -17.28 -44.13
N LEU A 380 -1.02 -17.80 -42.93
CA LEU A 380 -1.11 -19.24 -42.63
C LEU A 380 -2.27 -19.91 -43.38
N ILE A 381 -3.41 -19.23 -43.51
CA ILE A 381 -4.57 -19.72 -44.27
C ILE A 381 -4.28 -19.67 -45.78
N LYS A 382 -3.67 -18.58 -46.28
CA LYS A 382 -3.26 -18.43 -47.70
C LYS A 382 -2.18 -19.42 -48.13
N SER A 383 -1.30 -19.85 -47.23
CA SER A 383 -0.22 -20.80 -47.51
C SER A 383 -0.65 -22.27 -47.38
N SER A 384 -1.89 -22.54 -46.94
CA SER A 384 -2.39 -23.91 -46.81
C SER A 384 -2.91 -24.48 -48.15
N ARG A 385 -2.00 -25.06 -48.94
CA ARG A 385 -2.34 -26.15 -49.86
C ARG A 385 -1.46 -27.37 -49.59
N SER A 386 -2.15 -28.47 -49.34
CA SER A 386 -1.70 -29.88 -49.37
C SER A 386 -0.67 -30.33 -48.33
N TRP A 387 -1.25 -30.97 -47.32
CA TRP A 387 -0.77 -32.15 -46.61
C TRP A 387 -0.13 -33.17 -47.58
N ARG A 388 1.20 -33.41 -47.49
CA ARG A 388 1.94 -34.69 -47.69
C ARG A 388 3.45 -34.45 -47.92
N TRP A 389 4.29 -35.16 -47.14
CA TRP A 389 5.77 -35.33 -47.23
C TRP A 389 6.61 -34.11 -46.77
N THR A 390 7.67 -34.14 -45.95
CA THR A 390 8.61 -35.16 -45.40
C THR A 390 9.33 -34.45 -44.24
N ARG A 391 9.37 -34.92 -42.98
CA ARG A 391 10.23 -35.99 -42.44
C ARG A 391 11.69 -35.99 -42.94
N LEU A 392 12.36 -34.84 -43.02
CA LEU A 392 13.83 -34.83 -43.18
C LEU A 392 14.54 -33.51 -42.81
N LEU A 393 14.35 -32.96 -41.60
CA LEU A 393 15.25 -31.88 -41.10
C LEU A 393 15.27 -31.71 -39.57
N ARG A 394 15.18 -32.83 -38.83
CA ARG A 394 15.50 -32.87 -37.38
C ARG A 394 16.74 -33.71 -37.05
N PHE A 395 17.59 -34.03 -38.04
CA PHE A 395 18.72 -34.93 -37.81
C PHE A 395 20.12 -34.31 -38.01
N VAL A 396 20.27 -33.03 -38.38
CA VAL A 396 21.62 -32.51 -38.76
C VAL A 396 22.10 -31.26 -38.01
N THR A 397 21.35 -30.64 -37.10
CA THR A 397 21.90 -29.47 -36.35
C THR A 397 21.88 -29.60 -34.84
N ARG A 398 21.80 -30.84 -34.33
CA ARG A 398 22.07 -31.18 -32.93
C ARG A 398 23.48 -31.76 -32.71
N THR A 399 24.42 -31.46 -33.59
CA THR A 399 25.81 -31.96 -33.48
C THR A 399 26.85 -30.92 -33.85
N ILE A 400 26.68 -29.68 -33.39
CA ILE A 400 27.82 -28.77 -33.14
C ILE A 400 27.53 -28.02 -31.82
N GLN A 401 27.83 -28.70 -30.72
CA GLN A 401 28.07 -28.06 -29.43
C GLN A 401 29.54 -27.61 -29.35
N HIS A 402 29.75 -26.55 -28.55
CA HIS A 402 30.98 -26.15 -27.86
C HIS A 402 32.04 -25.28 -28.57
N ARG A 403 32.03 -23.98 -28.22
CA ARG A 403 33.05 -23.26 -27.42
C ARG A 403 32.30 -22.09 -26.73
N GLY A 404 32.31 -21.80 -25.43
CA GLY A 404 33.06 -22.24 -24.26
C GLY A 404 33.27 -20.99 -23.37
N LEU A 405 32.42 -20.77 -22.35
CA LEU A 405 32.66 -19.74 -21.32
C LEU A 405 33.64 -20.29 -20.28
N SER A 406 34.58 -19.45 -19.82
CA SER A 406 35.67 -19.87 -18.95
C SER A 406 35.23 -20.12 -17.50
N VAL A 407 36.06 -20.84 -16.73
CA VAL A 407 35.84 -21.16 -15.31
C VAL A 407 35.87 -19.89 -14.42
N GLU A 408 36.55 -18.83 -14.85
CA GLU A 408 36.55 -17.52 -14.17
C GLU A 408 35.27 -16.72 -14.42
N ASP A 409 34.67 -16.83 -15.60
CA ASP A 409 33.38 -16.17 -15.92
C ASP A 409 32.22 -16.79 -15.13
N ARG A 410 32.27 -18.11 -14.86
CA ARG A 410 31.30 -18.80 -14.00
C ARG A 410 31.44 -18.43 -12.52
N ARG A 411 32.64 -18.07 -12.05
CA ARG A 411 32.87 -17.65 -10.65
C ARG A 411 32.49 -16.19 -10.38
N ARG A 412 32.47 -15.32 -11.40
CA ARG A 412 32.01 -13.93 -11.27
C ARG A 412 30.48 -13.78 -11.29
N LEU A 413 29.76 -14.66 -11.99
CA LEU A 413 28.29 -14.66 -12.04
C LEU A 413 27.60 -15.28 -10.81
N LEU A 414 28.35 -15.95 -9.92
CA LEU A 414 27.82 -16.60 -8.70
C LEU A 414 28.19 -15.88 -7.39
N ARG A 415 28.77 -14.67 -7.45
CA ARG A 415 28.97 -13.84 -6.26
C ARG A 415 27.72 -13.01 -5.98
N ARG A 416 26.80 -13.57 -5.19
CA ARG A 416 25.89 -12.74 -4.40
C ARG A 416 26.74 -11.90 -3.41
N PRO A 417 26.41 -10.62 -3.16
CA PRO A 417 26.95 -9.93 -2.00
C PRO A 417 26.58 -10.75 -0.75
N PRO A 418 27.43 -10.76 0.30
CA PRO A 418 27.07 -11.41 1.55
C PRO A 418 25.77 -10.78 2.06
N VAL A 419 24.76 -11.62 2.25
CA VAL A 419 23.62 -11.28 3.12
C VAL A 419 24.24 -10.99 4.49
N PRO A 420 24.06 -9.79 5.07
CA PRO A 420 24.50 -9.59 6.45
C PRO A 420 23.79 -10.65 7.28
N ALA A 421 24.56 -11.41 8.06
CA ALA A 421 23.98 -12.26 9.10
C ALA A 421 23.04 -11.37 9.92
N ALA A 422 21.80 -11.83 10.12
CA ALA A 422 20.89 -11.22 11.08
C ALA A 422 21.53 -11.34 12.47
N SER A 423 22.40 -10.39 12.80
CA SER A 423 22.99 -10.24 14.11
C SER A 423 22.03 -9.43 14.95
N GLY A 424 21.42 -10.10 15.93
CA GLY A 424 20.58 -9.50 16.96
C GLY A 424 19.15 -9.27 16.48
N ALA A 425 18.22 -10.09 16.96
CA ALA A 425 16.85 -9.64 17.13
C ALA A 425 16.89 -8.41 18.03
N ALA A 426 16.83 -7.21 17.45
CA ALA A 426 16.47 -6.04 18.23
C ALA A 426 15.10 -6.34 18.83
N GLN A 427 14.96 -6.24 20.15
CA GLN A 427 13.65 -6.22 20.79
C GLN A 427 12.92 -4.99 20.27
N VAL A 428 12.16 -5.19 19.20
CA VAL A 428 11.24 -4.21 18.62
C VAL A 428 10.20 -3.91 19.70
N GLY A 429 10.02 -2.62 20.01
CA GLY A 429 8.99 -2.21 20.95
C GLY A 429 7.62 -2.62 20.40
N MET A 430 6.68 -3.04 21.26
CA MET A 430 5.31 -3.33 20.81
C MET A 430 4.38 -2.28 21.40
N VAL A 431 3.51 -1.68 20.58
CA VAL A 431 2.52 -0.72 21.05
C VAL A 431 1.21 -1.43 21.36
N ALA A 432 0.89 -1.58 22.64
CA ALA A 432 -0.36 -2.19 23.07
C ALA A 432 -1.58 -1.33 22.65
N PRO A 433 -2.57 -1.90 21.94
CA PRO A 433 -3.76 -1.16 21.54
C PRO A 433 -4.70 -0.85 22.72
N PRO A 434 -5.49 0.24 22.65
CA PRO A 434 -6.47 0.57 23.67
C PRO A 434 -7.73 -0.32 23.53
N LEU A 435 -7.66 -1.53 24.07
CA LEU A 435 -8.72 -2.57 23.93
C LEU A 435 -9.78 -2.57 25.03
N ALA A 436 -9.60 -1.78 26.10
CA ALA A 436 -10.33 -1.93 27.37
C ALA A 436 -11.86 -1.80 27.28
N ASN A 437 -12.40 -1.26 26.18
CA ASN A 437 -13.83 -1.05 25.97
C ASN A 437 -14.40 -1.77 24.74
N ILE A 438 -13.62 -2.63 24.08
CA ILE A 438 -14.04 -3.31 22.85
C ILE A 438 -14.60 -4.68 23.19
N ARG A 439 -15.89 -4.86 22.88
CA ARG A 439 -16.56 -6.15 23.05
C ARG A 439 -16.15 -7.09 21.91
N LEU A 440 -15.45 -8.17 22.26
CA LEU A 440 -15.17 -9.28 21.35
C LEU A 440 -16.02 -10.48 21.72
N ALA A 441 -16.76 -11.02 20.75
CA ALA A 441 -17.48 -12.28 20.93
C ALA A 441 -16.48 -13.42 21.23
N PRO A 442 -16.83 -14.36 22.13
CA PRO A 442 -15.95 -15.49 22.41
C PRO A 442 -15.78 -16.35 21.13
N PRO A 443 -14.63 -17.02 20.97
CA PRO A 443 -14.43 -17.98 19.89
C PRO A 443 -15.57 -19.04 19.91
N SER A 444 -16.16 -19.30 18.74
CA SER A 444 -17.10 -20.40 18.58
C SER A 444 -16.31 -21.66 18.27
N GLY A 445 -16.38 -22.69 19.12
CA GLY A 445 -15.59 -23.92 18.94
C GLY A 445 -15.86 -24.71 17.64
N MET A 446 -16.89 -24.35 16.87
CA MET A 446 -17.20 -24.97 15.58
C MET A 446 -17.00 -24.06 14.36
N LEU A 447 -16.85 -22.74 14.55
CA LEU A 447 -16.80 -21.79 13.44
C LEU A 447 -15.41 -21.18 13.32
N ARG A 448 -14.92 -21.06 12.08
CA ARG A 448 -13.68 -20.34 11.76
C ARG A 448 -13.87 -18.84 11.89
N ASP A 449 -12.82 -18.15 12.33
CA ASP A 449 -12.73 -16.70 12.24
C ASP A 449 -12.28 -16.30 10.84
N PHE A 450 -12.89 -15.27 10.27
CA PHE A 450 -12.54 -14.75 8.95
C PHE A 450 -11.63 -13.54 9.08
N PHE A 451 -10.52 -13.57 8.36
CA PHE A 451 -9.66 -12.41 8.13
C PHE A 451 -9.83 -12.02 6.67
N VAL A 452 -10.50 -10.89 6.45
CA VAL A 452 -10.74 -10.36 5.10
C VAL A 452 -9.60 -9.41 4.77
N TRP A 453 -8.68 -9.88 3.94
CA TRP A 453 -7.51 -9.12 3.50
C TRP A 453 -7.90 -8.21 2.33
N ALA A 454 -8.46 -7.07 2.68
CA ALA A 454 -9.27 -6.29 1.77
C ALA A 454 -8.43 -5.53 0.74
N VAL A 455 -9.01 -5.38 -0.44
CA VAL A 455 -8.47 -4.52 -1.51
C VAL A 455 -8.82 -3.05 -1.31
N ILE A 456 -9.90 -2.75 -0.56
CA ILE A 456 -10.37 -1.37 -0.29
C ILE A 456 -10.62 -1.15 1.21
N ASP A 457 -10.51 0.09 1.65
CA ASP A 457 -10.90 0.49 3.00
C ASP A 457 -12.43 0.38 3.21
N TRP A 458 -12.84 0.08 4.45
CA TRP A 458 -14.24 -0.09 4.80
C TRP A 458 -15.10 1.14 4.50
N HIS A 459 -14.60 2.34 4.82
CA HIS A 459 -15.35 3.60 4.74
C HIS A 459 -15.25 4.27 3.36
N PHE A 460 -14.55 3.67 2.40
CA PHE A 460 -14.38 4.25 1.06
C PHE A 460 -15.67 4.21 0.22
N ARG A 461 -16.00 3.03 -0.34
CA ARG A 461 -17.20 2.77 -1.14
C ARG A 461 -17.71 1.38 -0.79
N ILE A 462 -19.01 1.27 -0.54
CA ILE A 462 -19.62 -0.03 -0.26
C ILE A 462 -19.55 -0.87 -1.54
N GLN A 463 -18.82 -1.98 -1.46
CA GLN A 463 -18.66 -2.95 -2.52
C GLN A 463 -18.74 -4.38 -1.96
N ARG A 464 -18.44 -5.37 -2.81
CA ARG A 464 -18.41 -6.79 -2.45
C ARG A 464 -17.66 -7.10 -1.14
N PRO A 465 -16.45 -6.57 -0.88
CA PRO A 465 -15.70 -6.88 0.33
C PRO A 465 -16.48 -6.63 1.62
N GLN A 466 -17.09 -5.45 1.75
CA GLN A 466 -17.84 -5.09 2.94
C GLN A 466 -19.14 -5.90 3.05
N HIS A 467 -19.79 -6.22 1.93
CA HIS A 467 -20.99 -7.06 1.95
C HIS A 467 -20.69 -8.48 2.42
N LEU A 468 -19.67 -9.13 1.88
CA LEU A 468 -19.26 -10.47 2.34
C LEU A 468 -18.90 -10.46 3.82
N ALA A 469 -18.14 -9.48 4.28
CA ALA A 469 -17.76 -9.35 5.68
C ALA A 469 -18.97 -9.19 6.63
N ARG A 470 -19.96 -8.37 6.26
CA ARG A 470 -21.21 -8.20 7.03
C ARG A 470 -22.00 -9.50 7.13
N GLU A 471 -22.18 -10.19 6.01
CA GLU A 471 -22.96 -11.42 5.95
C GLU A 471 -22.25 -12.59 6.66
N LEU A 472 -20.92 -12.64 6.64
CA LEU A 472 -20.13 -13.57 7.46
C LEU A 472 -20.37 -13.30 8.96
N GLY A 473 -20.37 -12.05 9.39
CA GLY A 473 -20.70 -11.65 10.76
C GLY A 473 -22.12 -12.04 11.16
N ALA A 474 -23.09 -11.82 10.25
CA ALA A 474 -24.49 -12.20 10.43
C ALA A 474 -24.68 -13.74 10.50
N ALA A 475 -23.87 -14.51 9.76
CA ALA A 475 -23.81 -15.96 9.84
C ALA A 475 -23.15 -16.48 11.14
N GLY A 476 -22.65 -15.59 12.01
CA GLY A 476 -22.13 -15.92 13.33
C GLY A 476 -20.61 -16.03 13.42
N HIS A 477 -19.88 -15.83 12.31
CA HIS A 477 -18.42 -15.80 12.33
C HIS A 477 -17.92 -14.51 13.00
N ARG A 478 -16.72 -14.55 13.60
CA ARG A 478 -15.98 -13.31 13.88
C ARG A 478 -15.21 -12.95 12.62
N VAL A 479 -15.21 -11.67 12.27
CA VAL A 479 -14.69 -11.15 11.02
C VAL A 479 -13.79 -9.96 11.34
N PHE A 480 -12.53 -10.09 10.96
CA PHE A 480 -11.51 -9.07 11.06
C PHE A 480 -11.20 -8.56 9.65
N TYR A 481 -11.77 -7.40 9.31
CA TYR A 481 -11.59 -6.74 8.03
C TYR A 481 -10.29 -5.95 8.06
N MET A 482 -9.27 -6.44 7.37
CA MET A 482 -7.95 -5.83 7.32
C MET A 482 -7.98 -4.67 6.33
N SER A 483 -7.87 -3.45 6.84
CA SER A 483 -7.82 -2.24 6.01
C SER A 483 -6.54 -2.20 5.19
N ASN A 484 -6.63 -1.64 3.98
CA ASN A 484 -5.50 -1.30 3.13
C ASN A 484 -4.87 0.06 3.48
N HIS A 485 -5.38 0.75 4.51
CA HIS A 485 -4.76 1.93 5.10
C HIS A 485 -3.98 1.54 6.34
N PHE A 486 -2.67 1.74 6.30
CA PHE A 486 -1.79 1.50 7.44
C PHE A 486 -1.70 2.72 8.34
N ILE A 487 -1.46 2.47 9.63
CA ILE A 487 -1.03 3.50 10.57
C ILE A 487 0.47 3.67 10.43
N ASP A 488 0.93 4.87 10.06
CA ASP A 488 2.35 5.18 10.00
C ASP A 488 2.94 5.15 11.40
N HIS A 489 3.72 4.11 11.68
CA HIS A 489 4.32 3.88 12.98
C HIS A 489 5.57 3.00 12.84
N PRO A 490 6.69 3.31 13.53
CA PRO A 490 7.94 2.55 13.41
C PRO A 490 7.88 1.19 14.11
N GLU A 491 7.02 1.05 15.12
CA GLU A 491 6.82 -0.21 15.85
C GLU A 491 5.56 -0.95 15.37
N PRO A 492 5.58 -2.30 15.33
CA PRO A 492 4.42 -3.13 15.04
C PRO A 492 3.29 -2.89 16.05
N GLY A 493 2.07 -3.01 15.54
CA GLY A 493 0.85 -2.78 16.30
C GLY A 493 -0.37 -2.79 15.40
N PHE A 494 -1.53 -2.56 15.99
CA PHE A 494 -2.78 -2.41 15.26
C PHE A 494 -3.73 -1.47 15.99
N SER A 495 -4.66 -0.88 15.26
CA SER A 495 -5.88 -0.29 15.82
C SER A 495 -7.10 -1.09 15.38
N VAL A 496 -8.19 -0.95 16.13
CA VAL A 496 -9.43 -1.69 15.88
C VAL A 496 -10.64 -0.77 16.03
N GLU A 497 -11.55 -0.86 15.06
CA GLU A 497 -12.85 -0.22 15.04
C GLU A 497 -13.95 -1.29 15.04
N PRO A 498 -14.84 -1.33 16.04
CA PRO A 498 -16.05 -2.16 15.99
C PRO A 498 -17.02 -1.62 14.94
N LEU A 499 -17.41 -2.46 13.99
CA LEU A 499 -18.32 -2.11 12.89
C LEU A 499 -19.76 -2.56 13.16
N ASP A 500 -19.96 -3.36 14.22
CA ASP A 500 -21.27 -3.78 14.71
C ASP A 500 -21.34 -3.78 16.24
N ASN A 501 -22.55 -4.00 16.76
CA ASN A 501 -22.81 -4.10 18.20
C ASN A 501 -22.77 -5.56 18.72
N THR A 502 -22.53 -6.53 17.83
CA THR A 502 -22.53 -7.95 18.19
C THR A 502 -21.16 -8.39 18.74
N GLY A 503 -20.12 -7.60 18.45
CA GLY A 503 -18.74 -7.92 18.79
C GLY A 503 -18.15 -8.97 17.86
N ARG A 504 -18.65 -9.04 16.61
CA ARG A 504 -18.20 -10.01 15.60
C ARG A 504 -17.55 -9.36 14.39
N LEU A 505 -17.86 -8.10 14.07
CA LEU A 505 -17.32 -7.44 12.88
C LEU A 505 -16.45 -6.24 13.27
N PHE A 506 -15.20 -6.27 12.81
CA PHE A 506 -14.18 -5.28 13.15
C PHE A 506 -13.41 -4.85 11.91
N GLN A 507 -13.05 -3.58 11.84
CA GLN A 507 -12.02 -3.09 10.95
C GLN A 507 -10.70 -2.97 11.71
N ILE A 508 -9.62 -3.47 11.10
CA ILE A 508 -8.29 -3.49 11.68
C ILE A 508 -7.34 -2.69 10.78
N HIS A 509 -6.61 -1.75 11.39
CA HIS A 509 -5.52 -1.03 10.71
C HIS A 509 -4.19 -1.48 11.34
N LEU A 510 -3.33 -2.08 10.53
CA LEU A 510 -1.99 -2.49 10.98
C LEU A 510 -1.03 -1.30 10.95
N HIS A 511 -0.03 -1.32 11.83
CA HIS A 511 1.07 -0.38 11.81
C HIS A 511 2.08 -0.81 10.74
N VAL A 512 2.41 0.11 9.83
CA VAL A 512 3.49 -0.05 8.86
C VAL A 512 4.11 1.32 8.66
N GLN A 513 5.43 1.42 8.81
CA GLN A 513 6.17 2.66 8.61
C GLN A 513 5.98 3.17 7.18
N ASP A 514 5.82 4.48 7.03
CA ASP A 514 5.59 5.20 5.76
C ASP A 514 4.24 4.87 5.08
N SER A 515 3.38 4.05 5.71
CA SER A 515 2.05 3.66 5.24
C SER A 515 1.97 3.36 3.73
N PRO A 516 2.70 2.34 3.22
CA PRO A 516 2.77 2.07 1.79
C PRO A 516 1.41 1.70 1.19
N ALA A 517 1.17 2.12 -0.06
CA ALA A 517 -0.01 1.70 -0.81
C ALA A 517 0.13 0.27 -1.30
N ILE A 518 -0.91 -0.55 -1.12
CA ILE A 518 -0.84 -1.99 -1.44
C ILE A 518 -0.85 -2.32 -2.93
N TYR A 519 -1.18 -1.37 -3.81
CA TYR A 519 -1.50 -1.64 -5.22
C TYR A 519 -0.29 -1.75 -6.15
N HIS A 520 0.85 -1.16 -5.79
CA HIS A 520 1.93 -0.92 -6.76
C HIS A 520 3.16 -1.83 -6.55
N ALA A 521 3.38 -2.31 -5.33
CA ALA A 521 4.53 -3.13 -4.97
C ALA A 521 4.17 -4.13 -3.87
N SER A 522 4.94 -5.21 -3.75
CA SER A 522 4.88 -6.11 -2.60
C SER A 522 5.43 -5.43 -1.33
N PRO A 523 5.05 -5.85 -0.13
CA PRO A 523 5.67 -5.37 1.10
C PRO A 523 7.16 -5.77 1.11
N ASP A 524 8.04 -4.81 1.44
CA ASP A 524 9.44 -5.11 1.67
C ASP A 524 9.67 -5.87 2.99
N ALA A 525 10.91 -6.28 3.25
CA ALA A 525 11.24 -7.07 4.44
C ALA A 525 10.93 -6.36 5.77
N ALA A 526 11.01 -5.02 5.82
CA ALA A 526 10.72 -4.25 7.03
C ALA A 526 9.21 -4.19 7.26
N ALA A 527 8.44 -3.87 6.22
CA ALA A 527 6.98 -3.89 6.25
C ALA A 527 6.45 -5.28 6.60
N GLN A 528 7.01 -6.34 6.01
CA GLN A 528 6.65 -7.73 6.33
C GLN A 528 6.87 -8.05 7.81
N ALA A 529 7.98 -7.62 8.39
CA ALA A 529 8.27 -7.83 9.82
C ALA A 529 7.26 -7.08 10.72
N GLN A 530 6.92 -5.84 10.38
CA GLN A 530 5.94 -5.05 11.12
C GLN A 530 4.53 -5.65 11.03
N LEU A 531 4.10 -6.04 9.82
CA LEU A 531 2.83 -6.71 9.57
C LEU A 531 2.73 -8.00 10.39
N ARG A 532 3.78 -8.83 10.38
CA ARG A 532 3.85 -10.06 11.18
C ARG A 532 3.73 -9.78 12.68
N GLY A 533 4.45 -8.77 13.18
CA GLY A 533 4.36 -8.34 14.58
C GLY A 533 2.94 -7.88 14.96
N GLY A 534 2.31 -7.05 14.11
CA GLY A 534 0.94 -6.59 14.30
C GLY A 534 -0.08 -7.73 14.32
N ILE A 535 0.06 -8.71 13.43
CA ILE A 535 -0.79 -9.91 13.42
C ILE A 535 -0.57 -10.77 14.66
N GLY A 536 0.66 -10.92 15.13
CA GLY A 536 0.92 -11.65 16.37
C GLY A 536 0.21 -11.03 17.58
N MET A 537 0.18 -9.69 17.65
CA MET A 537 -0.57 -8.97 18.68
C MET A 537 -2.08 -9.13 18.51
N LEU A 538 -2.57 -9.10 17.28
CA LEU A 538 -3.98 -9.31 16.95
C LEU A 538 -4.43 -10.73 17.34
N LEU A 539 -3.63 -11.75 17.08
CA LEU A 539 -3.88 -13.14 17.47
C LEU A 539 -3.89 -13.31 18.99
N ALA A 540 -2.96 -12.66 19.70
CA ALA A 540 -2.94 -12.67 21.16
C ALA A 540 -4.22 -12.08 21.78
N TRP A 541 -4.77 -11.01 21.18
CA TRP A 541 -6.04 -10.43 21.61
C TRP A 541 -7.24 -11.31 21.25
N THR A 542 -7.32 -11.75 19.99
CA THR A 542 -8.50 -12.43 19.44
C THR A 542 -8.63 -13.88 19.88
N ARG A 543 -7.50 -14.50 20.25
CA ARG A 543 -7.38 -15.92 20.57
C ARG A 543 -7.93 -16.81 19.43
N SER A 544 -7.78 -16.36 18.18
CA SER A 544 -8.16 -17.12 17.00
C SER A 544 -7.31 -18.37 16.86
N ARG A 545 -7.95 -19.50 16.52
CA ARG A 545 -7.29 -20.83 16.44
C ARG A 545 -7.51 -21.52 15.10
N ALA A 546 -8.69 -21.33 14.52
CA ALA A 546 -9.05 -21.80 13.19
C ALA A 546 -9.49 -20.59 12.37
N CYS A 547 -8.70 -20.26 11.34
CA CYS A 547 -8.91 -19.06 10.54
C CYS A 547 -9.30 -19.40 9.10
N ALA A 548 -9.94 -18.45 8.42
CA ALA A 548 -10.05 -18.40 6.97
C ALA A 548 -9.52 -17.04 6.51
N SER A 549 -8.49 -17.06 5.68
CA SER A 549 -7.91 -15.87 5.04
C SER A 549 -8.64 -15.66 3.73
N LEU A 550 -9.59 -14.72 3.69
CA LEU A 550 -10.26 -14.28 2.46
C LEU A 550 -9.44 -13.14 1.85
N ILE A 551 -8.57 -13.49 0.90
CA ILE A 551 -7.63 -12.57 0.27
C ILE A 551 -8.26 -11.93 -0.96
N GLN A 552 -8.16 -10.60 -1.07
CA GLN A 552 -8.69 -9.84 -2.20
C GLN A 552 -7.62 -9.08 -2.97
N HIS A 553 -6.39 -9.02 -2.46
CA HIS A 553 -5.26 -8.40 -3.15
C HIS A 553 -3.95 -9.18 -2.90
N PRO A 554 -3.09 -9.39 -3.93
CA PRO A 554 -1.84 -10.17 -3.80
C PRO A 554 -0.84 -9.67 -2.75
N TYR A 555 -0.86 -8.36 -2.46
CA TYR A 555 -0.02 -7.75 -1.40
C TYR A 555 -0.10 -8.50 -0.06
N TRP A 556 -1.27 -9.05 0.25
CA TRP A 556 -1.53 -9.69 1.53
C TRP A 556 -1.07 -11.14 1.61
N LEU A 557 -0.62 -11.77 0.51
CA LEU A 557 -0.33 -13.20 0.44
C LEU A 557 0.53 -13.67 1.61
N GLU A 558 1.68 -13.05 1.83
CA GLU A 558 2.64 -13.50 2.85
C GLU A 558 2.11 -13.28 4.28
N THR A 559 1.45 -12.15 4.53
CA THR A 559 0.85 -11.84 5.84
C THR A 559 -0.36 -12.72 6.13
N ALA A 560 -1.12 -13.11 5.10
CA ALA A 560 -2.29 -13.97 5.23
C ALA A 560 -1.93 -15.44 5.50
N GLN A 561 -0.68 -15.83 5.27
CA GLN A 561 -0.15 -17.18 5.44
C GLN A 561 0.34 -17.49 6.87
N ILE A 562 0.33 -16.54 7.79
CA ILE A 562 0.85 -16.73 9.16
C ILE A 562 -0.25 -17.01 10.20
N LEU A 563 -1.52 -17.03 9.78
CA LEU A 563 -2.64 -17.28 10.68
C LEU A 563 -2.73 -18.75 11.10
N PRO A 564 -3.15 -19.05 12.33
CA PRO A 564 -3.23 -20.41 12.83
C PRO A 564 -4.34 -21.20 12.12
N SER A 565 -4.01 -22.43 11.73
CA SER A 565 -4.90 -23.41 11.09
C SER A 565 -5.73 -22.82 9.94
N GLN A 566 -5.12 -21.95 9.14
CA GLN A 566 -5.82 -21.15 8.14
C GLN A 566 -6.25 -21.96 6.92
N ARG A 567 -7.34 -21.52 6.29
CA ARG A 567 -7.66 -21.82 4.88
C ARG A 567 -7.43 -20.57 4.05
N ILE A 568 -6.64 -20.67 3.01
CA ILE A 568 -6.34 -19.56 2.09
C ILE A 568 -7.40 -19.57 0.99
N VAL A 569 -8.20 -18.51 0.95
CA VAL A 569 -9.25 -18.31 -0.04
C VAL A 569 -8.93 -17.06 -0.82
N TYR A 570 -8.74 -17.19 -2.13
CA TYR A 570 -8.53 -16.01 -2.98
C TYR A 570 -9.84 -15.62 -3.66
N ASP A 571 -10.38 -14.44 -3.35
CA ASP A 571 -11.54 -13.85 -4.02
C ASP A 571 -11.06 -13.02 -5.22
N CYS A 572 -10.85 -13.70 -6.34
CA CYS A 572 -10.47 -13.12 -7.61
C CYS A 572 -11.70 -12.46 -8.26
N MET A 573 -11.91 -11.19 -7.91
CA MET A 573 -13.08 -10.42 -8.31
C MET A 573 -12.98 -9.85 -9.73
N ASP A 574 -11.76 -9.52 -10.14
CA ASP A 574 -11.44 -8.86 -11.40
C ASP A 574 -10.14 -9.44 -11.98
N HIS A 575 -9.89 -9.17 -13.26
CA HIS A 575 -8.63 -9.54 -13.91
C HIS A 575 -7.57 -8.48 -13.60
N HIS A 576 -6.70 -8.72 -12.60
CA HIS A 576 -5.70 -7.72 -12.19
C HIS A 576 -4.78 -7.33 -13.36
N GLY A 577 -4.33 -8.28 -14.18
CA GLY A 577 -3.56 -7.99 -15.41
C GLY A 577 -4.25 -7.08 -16.44
N GLY A 578 -5.54 -6.75 -16.26
CA GLY A 578 -6.29 -5.82 -17.07
C GLY A 578 -6.19 -4.36 -16.62
N PHE A 579 -5.70 -4.08 -15.41
CA PHE A 579 -5.45 -2.71 -14.93
C PHE A 579 -4.06 -2.25 -15.34
N ALA A 580 -3.95 -1.04 -15.89
CA ALA A 580 -2.73 -0.52 -16.51
C ALA A 580 -1.58 -0.25 -15.51
N ASP A 581 -1.87 -0.20 -14.20
CA ASP A 581 -0.95 0.24 -13.15
C ASP A 581 -0.29 -0.91 -12.36
N ASN A 582 -0.56 -2.17 -12.71
CA ASN A 582 -0.01 -3.32 -12.01
C ASN A 582 1.44 -3.62 -12.42
N SER A 583 2.31 -3.76 -11.42
CA SER A 583 3.70 -4.17 -11.65
C SER A 583 3.81 -5.66 -11.98
N GLU A 584 4.87 -6.05 -12.69
CA GLU A 584 5.15 -7.47 -13.01
C GLU A 584 5.24 -8.33 -11.74
N GLU A 585 5.71 -7.75 -10.64
CA GLU A 585 5.82 -8.40 -9.34
C GLU A 585 4.45 -8.72 -8.74
N VAL A 586 3.51 -7.75 -8.74
CA VAL A 586 2.14 -7.96 -8.24
C VAL A 586 1.43 -9.06 -9.04
N LEU A 587 1.62 -9.10 -10.36
CA LEU A 587 1.06 -10.16 -11.22
C LEU A 587 1.69 -11.53 -10.95
N ALA A 588 3.01 -11.58 -10.69
CA ALA A 588 3.67 -12.82 -10.31
C ALA A 588 3.13 -13.36 -8.96
N ARG A 589 2.90 -12.48 -7.99
CA ARG A 589 2.28 -12.81 -6.70
C ARG A 589 0.82 -13.24 -6.85
N GLU A 590 0.07 -12.62 -7.77
CA GLU A 590 -1.31 -13.04 -8.06
C GLU A 590 -1.32 -14.48 -8.62
N HIS A 591 -0.45 -14.82 -9.56
CA HIS A 591 -0.36 -16.17 -10.11
C HIS A 591 0.05 -17.23 -9.06
N GLU A 592 0.89 -16.84 -8.10
CA GLU A 592 1.23 -17.67 -6.94
C GLU A 592 -0.01 -17.87 -6.06
N LEU A 593 -0.69 -16.80 -5.70
CA LEU A 593 -1.93 -16.85 -4.91
C LEU A 593 -3.04 -17.67 -5.60
N MET A 594 -3.21 -17.54 -6.92
CA MET A 594 -4.16 -18.35 -7.68
C MET A 594 -3.82 -19.85 -7.59
N ARG A 595 -2.53 -20.20 -7.69
CA ARG A 595 -2.06 -21.59 -7.66
C ARG A 595 -2.16 -22.21 -6.26
N ASP A 596 -1.80 -21.44 -5.24
CA ASP A 596 -1.55 -21.95 -3.90
C ASP A 596 -2.73 -21.78 -2.94
N ALA A 597 -3.75 -21.00 -3.32
CA ALA A 597 -5.00 -20.91 -2.55
C ALA A 597 -5.64 -22.29 -2.38
N ASP A 598 -6.17 -22.56 -1.19
CA ASP A 598 -6.99 -23.75 -0.93
C ASP A 598 -8.30 -23.71 -1.72
N LEU A 599 -8.88 -22.50 -1.87
CA LEU A 599 -10.06 -22.25 -2.67
C LEU A 599 -9.90 -20.97 -3.48
N LEU A 600 -10.03 -21.08 -4.80
CA LEU A 600 -10.05 -19.93 -5.71
C LEU A 600 -11.50 -19.53 -6.05
N VAL A 601 -11.95 -18.41 -5.51
CA VAL A 601 -13.27 -17.85 -5.78
C VAL A 601 -13.19 -16.86 -6.93
N VAL A 602 -14.12 -16.96 -7.88
CA VAL A 602 -14.20 -16.10 -9.05
C VAL A 602 -15.61 -15.57 -9.27
N THR A 603 -15.74 -14.43 -9.93
CA THR A 603 -17.02 -13.71 -10.08
C THR A 603 -17.66 -13.85 -11.46
N SER A 604 -16.94 -14.30 -12.49
CA SER A 604 -17.45 -14.39 -13.87
C SER A 604 -16.97 -15.64 -14.61
N ASP A 605 -17.73 -16.05 -15.63
CA ASP A 605 -17.42 -17.24 -16.42
C ASP A 605 -16.03 -17.19 -17.08
N TRP A 606 -15.60 -15.98 -17.49
CA TRP A 606 -14.28 -15.78 -18.07
C TRP A 606 -13.17 -16.01 -17.02
N LEU A 607 -13.31 -15.42 -15.83
CA LEU A 607 -12.37 -15.63 -14.72
C LEU A 607 -12.34 -17.10 -14.30
N HIS A 608 -13.47 -17.79 -14.30
CA HIS A 608 -13.52 -19.21 -13.99
C HIS A 608 -12.76 -20.10 -14.97
N ALA A 609 -12.76 -19.74 -16.26
CA ALA A 609 -11.93 -20.42 -17.25
C ALA A 609 -10.45 -20.11 -17.07
N GLU A 610 -10.11 -18.85 -16.79
CA GLU A 610 -8.72 -18.40 -16.59
C GLU A 610 -8.11 -19.01 -15.31
N ALA A 611 -8.80 -18.87 -14.18
CA ALA A 611 -8.46 -19.47 -12.89
C ALA A 611 -8.26 -20.98 -12.97
N GLY A 612 -9.04 -21.67 -13.81
CA GLY A 612 -8.93 -23.12 -14.01
C GLY A 612 -7.61 -23.60 -14.61
N LYS A 613 -6.78 -22.69 -15.14
CA LYS A 613 -5.41 -23.00 -15.57
C LYS A 613 -4.43 -23.11 -14.41
N TYR A 614 -4.74 -22.48 -13.27
CA TYR A 614 -3.87 -22.41 -12.10
C TYR A 614 -4.32 -23.36 -10.99
N ASN A 615 -5.63 -23.45 -10.75
CA ASN A 615 -6.16 -24.20 -9.61
C ASN A 615 -7.45 -24.95 -9.96
N THR A 616 -7.46 -26.23 -9.63
CA THR A 616 -8.61 -27.11 -9.83
C THR A 616 -9.69 -26.88 -8.78
N HIS A 617 -9.33 -26.46 -7.56
CA HIS A 617 -10.25 -26.14 -6.47
C HIS A 617 -10.71 -24.69 -6.60
N ARG A 618 -11.65 -24.48 -7.52
CA ARG A 618 -12.22 -23.15 -7.78
C ARG A 618 -13.74 -23.17 -7.74
N MET A 619 -14.33 -22.05 -7.34
CA MET A 619 -15.76 -21.89 -7.19
C MET A 619 -16.23 -20.57 -7.80
N MET A 620 -17.38 -20.61 -8.48
CA MET A 620 -18.07 -19.42 -8.94
C MET A 620 -18.90 -18.82 -7.81
N ILE A 621 -18.56 -17.61 -7.36
CA ILE A 621 -19.38 -16.82 -6.44
C ILE A 621 -19.55 -15.44 -7.05
N ARG A 622 -20.60 -15.27 -7.85
CA ARG A 622 -20.95 -14.02 -8.52
C ARG A 622 -21.26 -12.90 -7.52
N ASN A 623 -21.30 -11.66 -7.99
CA ASN A 623 -21.84 -10.58 -7.18
C ASN A 623 -23.33 -10.80 -6.87
N ALA A 624 -23.82 -9.95 -5.98
CA ALA A 624 -25.18 -9.96 -5.47
C ALA A 624 -25.62 -8.53 -5.18
N CYS A 625 -26.86 -8.35 -4.71
CA CYS A 625 -27.37 -7.07 -4.26
C CYS A 625 -28.00 -7.18 -2.87
N GLN A 626 -28.21 -6.02 -2.23
CA GLN A 626 -29.09 -5.90 -1.08
C GLN A 626 -30.53 -5.76 -1.58
N TYR A 627 -31.20 -6.89 -1.82
CA TYR A 627 -32.51 -6.95 -2.47
C TYR A 627 -33.53 -6.00 -1.81
N GLU A 628 -33.68 -6.05 -0.49
CA GLU A 628 -34.67 -5.24 0.24
C GLU A 628 -34.43 -3.73 0.08
N HIS A 629 -33.17 -3.30 -0.02
CA HIS A 629 -32.80 -1.89 -0.20
C HIS A 629 -33.32 -1.33 -1.53
N PHE A 630 -33.24 -2.11 -2.60
CA PHE A 630 -33.65 -1.68 -3.94
C PHE A 630 -35.08 -2.08 -4.31
N ALA A 631 -35.63 -3.12 -3.69
CA ALA A 631 -37.01 -3.56 -3.90
C ALA A 631 -38.03 -2.71 -3.13
N THR A 632 -37.60 -2.02 -2.07
CA THR A 632 -38.46 -1.13 -1.27
C THR A 632 -38.61 0.23 -1.96
N PRO A 633 -39.85 0.66 -2.29
CA PRO A 633 -40.06 1.97 -2.90
C PRO A 633 -39.60 3.12 -1.98
N PRO A 634 -38.80 4.08 -2.48
CA PRO A 634 -38.35 5.20 -1.68
C PRO A 634 -39.49 6.21 -1.41
N ALA A 635 -39.37 6.99 -0.33
CA ALA A 635 -40.36 8.01 0.02
C ALA A 635 -40.47 9.15 -1.02
N ARG A 636 -39.40 9.38 -1.78
CA ARG A 636 -39.33 10.32 -2.89
C ARG A 636 -38.72 9.61 -4.09
N VAL A 637 -39.11 10.03 -5.29
CA VAL A 637 -38.62 9.48 -6.55
C VAL A 637 -38.11 10.63 -7.41
N PHE A 638 -37.01 10.40 -8.13
CA PHE A 638 -36.51 11.35 -9.12
C PHE A 638 -37.55 11.55 -10.24
N LYS A 639 -37.77 12.81 -10.63
CA LYS A 639 -38.61 13.16 -11.77
C LYS A 639 -37.90 14.21 -12.59
N ASP A 640 -37.81 13.98 -13.89
CA ASP A 640 -37.34 14.99 -14.82
C ASP A 640 -38.22 16.25 -14.75
N THR A 641 -37.60 17.42 -14.74
CA THR A 641 -38.29 18.70 -14.62
C THR A 641 -39.18 19.02 -15.82
N HIS A 642 -38.89 18.42 -16.99
CA HIS A 642 -39.65 18.56 -18.21
C HIS A 642 -40.64 17.40 -18.44
N GLY A 643 -40.74 16.45 -17.51
CA GLY A 643 -41.63 15.29 -17.62
C GLY A 643 -41.24 14.28 -18.69
N ARG A 644 -39.98 14.29 -19.16
CA ARG A 644 -39.44 13.30 -20.11
C ARG A 644 -39.32 11.93 -19.45
N LYS A 645 -39.34 10.87 -20.26
CA LYS A 645 -38.90 9.54 -19.82
C LYS A 645 -37.41 9.57 -19.50
N VAL A 646 -36.99 8.77 -18.53
CA VAL A 646 -35.60 8.75 -18.03
C VAL A 646 -34.90 7.45 -18.42
N ILE A 647 -33.88 7.57 -19.24
CA ILE A 647 -32.90 6.53 -19.56
C ILE A 647 -31.74 6.69 -18.58
N GLY A 648 -31.63 5.77 -17.63
CA GLY A 648 -30.74 5.92 -16.47
C GLY A 648 -29.53 4.99 -16.48
N TYR A 649 -28.41 5.50 -15.97
CA TYR A 649 -27.30 4.68 -15.50
C TYR A 649 -26.81 5.23 -14.16
N TYR A 650 -26.39 4.31 -13.27
CA TYR A 650 -25.58 4.70 -12.14
C TYR A 650 -24.36 3.81 -11.94
N GLY A 651 -23.30 4.38 -11.36
CA GLY A 651 -22.02 3.74 -11.11
C GLY A 651 -20.86 4.57 -11.63
N ALA A 652 -19.63 4.08 -11.46
CA ALA A 652 -18.46 4.73 -12.03
C ALA A 652 -18.60 4.85 -13.56
N ILE A 653 -18.36 6.06 -14.08
CA ILE A 653 -18.31 6.41 -15.50
C ILE A 653 -16.84 6.57 -15.83
N ALA A 654 -16.23 5.48 -16.31
CA ALA A 654 -14.79 5.36 -16.49
C ALA A 654 -14.46 4.86 -17.91
N GLU A 655 -13.21 4.48 -18.14
CA GLU A 655 -12.69 4.11 -19.46
C GLU A 655 -13.38 2.91 -20.13
N TRP A 656 -14.04 2.04 -19.37
CA TRP A 656 -14.85 0.93 -19.90
C TRP A 656 -16.24 1.36 -20.37
N PHE A 657 -16.63 2.61 -20.14
CA PHE A 657 -17.92 3.17 -20.55
C PHE A 657 -17.88 3.55 -22.03
N ASP A 658 -18.88 3.13 -22.82
CA ASP A 658 -18.94 3.39 -24.26
C ASP A 658 -19.62 4.73 -24.54
N LEU A 659 -18.79 5.78 -24.59
CA LEU A 659 -19.27 7.14 -24.86
C LEU A 659 -19.82 7.32 -26.28
N ASP A 660 -19.32 6.57 -27.26
CA ASP A 660 -19.83 6.61 -28.64
C ASP A 660 -21.24 6.03 -28.71
N LEU A 661 -21.50 4.95 -27.96
CA LEU A 661 -22.84 4.39 -27.81
C LEU A 661 -23.76 5.34 -27.08
N LEU A 662 -23.31 5.95 -25.98
CA LEU A 662 -24.14 6.84 -25.20
C LEU A 662 -24.52 8.12 -25.96
N GLU A 663 -23.59 8.69 -26.73
CA GLU A 663 -23.86 9.82 -27.63
C GLU A 663 -24.93 9.47 -28.67
N LYS A 664 -24.88 8.25 -29.24
CA LYS A 664 -25.91 7.76 -30.15
C LYS A 664 -27.27 7.56 -29.46
N VAL A 665 -27.28 7.09 -28.20
CA VAL A 665 -28.50 6.98 -27.39
C VAL A 665 -29.12 8.37 -27.19
N ALA A 666 -28.33 9.34 -26.73
CA ALA A 666 -28.80 10.70 -26.48
C ALA A 666 -29.36 11.37 -27.74
N HIS A 667 -28.70 11.20 -28.89
CA HIS A 667 -29.22 11.71 -30.17
C HIS A 667 -30.49 11.01 -30.66
N ARG A 668 -30.57 9.67 -30.51
CA ARG A 668 -31.71 8.90 -30.98
C ARG A 668 -32.97 9.16 -30.17
N PHE A 669 -32.81 9.36 -28.86
CA PHE A 669 -33.90 9.56 -27.90
C PHE A 669 -33.86 10.98 -27.33
N SER A 670 -33.84 11.99 -28.21
CA SER A 670 -33.73 13.41 -27.84
C SER A 670 -34.92 13.94 -27.03
N ASP A 671 -36.04 13.22 -27.02
CA ASP A 671 -37.25 13.47 -26.24
C ASP A 671 -37.21 12.82 -24.84
N CYS A 672 -36.19 12.01 -24.56
CA CYS A 672 -35.93 11.39 -23.26
C CYS A 672 -34.77 12.10 -22.54
N LEU A 673 -34.76 12.06 -21.21
CA LEU A 673 -33.60 12.43 -20.40
C LEU A 673 -32.65 11.24 -20.28
N VAL A 674 -31.38 11.42 -20.61
CA VAL A 674 -30.29 10.49 -20.28
C VAL A 674 -29.66 10.95 -18.96
N LEU A 675 -29.94 10.23 -17.87
CA LEU A 675 -29.44 10.59 -16.54
C LEU A 675 -28.28 9.67 -16.12
N LEU A 676 -27.13 10.29 -15.83
CA LEU A 676 -25.91 9.61 -15.41
C LEU A 676 -25.58 9.96 -13.96
N VAL A 677 -25.56 8.96 -13.09
CA VAL A 677 -25.31 9.14 -11.65
C VAL A 677 -24.03 8.42 -11.26
N GLY A 678 -23.01 9.17 -10.84
CA GLY A 678 -21.73 8.61 -10.40
C GLY A 678 -20.52 9.48 -10.74
N ALA A 679 -19.36 8.97 -10.35
CA ALA A 679 -18.06 9.57 -10.62
C ALA A 679 -17.75 9.55 -12.11
N ASP A 680 -17.38 10.69 -12.69
CA ASP A 680 -16.88 10.79 -14.06
C ASP A 680 -15.36 10.88 -14.07
N THR A 681 -14.70 9.77 -14.43
CA THR A 681 -13.23 9.69 -14.52
C THR A 681 -12.73 9.60 -15.95
N CYS A 682 -13.62 9.55 -16.95
CA CYS A 682 -13.26 9.51 -18.37
C CYS A 682 -13.67 10.77 -19.16
N ALA A 683 -13.99 11.87 -18.44
CA ALA A 683 -14.43 13.14 -19.01
C ALA A 683 -15.68 13.01 -19.89
N ALA A 684 -16.59 12.10 -19.52
CA ALA A 684 -17.87 11.91 -20.20
C ALA A 684 -18.70 13.21 -20.20
N ARG A 685 -18.69 13.97 -19.10
CA ARG A 685 -19.38 15.26 -18.98
C ARG A 685 -18.85 16.26 -19.99
N GLN A 686 -17.54 16.33 -20.17
CA GLN A 686 -16.92 17.23 -21.16
C GLN A 686 -17.34 16.87 -22.58
N ARG A 687 -17.43 15.56 -22.90
CA ARG A 687 -17.82 15.11 -24.24
C ARG A 687 -19.30 15.35 -24.54
N LEU A 688 -20.17 15.11 -23.55
CA LEU A 688 -21.62 15.11 -23.75
C LEU A 688 -22.30 16.43 -23.37
N HIS A 689 -21.57 17.44 -22.89
CA HIS A 689 -22.13 18.72 -22.42
C HIS A 689 -22.96 19.48 -23.46
N ALA A 690 -22.74 19.24 -24.75
CA ALA A 690 -23.46 19.92 -25.83
C ALA A 690 -24.85 19.33 -26.11
N LEU A 691 -25.23 18.25 -25.41
CA LEU A 691 -26.51 17.56 -25.59
C LEU A 691 -27.48 17.98 -24.47
N ASP A 692 -28.53 18.71 -24.84
CA ASP A 692 -29.52 19.29 -23.90
C ASP A 692 -30.33 18.24 -23.12
N ASN A 693 -30.25 16.97 -23.51
CA ASN A 693 -30.96 15.86 -22.90
C ASN A 693 -30.06 14.91 -22.09
N VAL A 694 -28.82 15.29 -21.80
CA VAL A 694 -27.91 14.52 -20.95
C VAL A 694 -27.66 15.28 -19.64
N GLU A 695 -27.94 14.65 -18.50
CA GLU A 695 -27.67 15.22 -17.18
C GLU A 695 -26.77 14.31 -16.34
N PHE A 696 -25.93 14.95 -15.52
CA PHE A 696 -25.01 14.28 -14.62
C PHE A 696 -25.29 14.68 -13.18
N ALA A 697 -25.74 13.72 -12.36
CA ALA A 697 -26.00 13.96 -10.94
C ALA A 697 -24.71 13.99 -10.08
N GLY A 698 -23.59 13.49 -10.62
CA GLY A 698 -22.34 13.31 -9.87
C GLY A 698 -22.42 12.12 -8.89
N GLU A 699 -21.46 12.03 -7.97
CA GLU A 699 -21.46 11.00 -6.93
C GLU A 699 -22.59 11.25 -5.93
N VAL A 700 -23.30 10.18 -5.56
CA VAL A 700 -24.39 10.20 -4.58
C VAL A 700 -24.18 9.10 -3.55
N PRO A 701 -24.63 9.29 -2.29
CA PRO A 701 -24.58 8.24 -1.28
C PRO A 701 -25.32 6.97 -1.73
N TYR A 702 -24.78 5.80 -1.39
CA TYR A 702 -25.38 4.50 -1.75
C TYR A 702 -26.84 4.36 -1.27
N ALA A 703 -27.15 4.93 -0.10
CA ALA A 703 -28.51 4.93 0.46
C ALA A 703 -29.53 5.69 -0.40
N ASP A 704 -29.07 6.62 -1.23
CA ASP A 704 -29.92 7.46 -2.09
C ASP A 704 -30.10 6.89 -3.50
N LEU A 705 -29.40 5.82 -3.88
CA LEU A 705 -29.55 5.21 -5.20
C LEU A 705 -30.99 4.78 -5.53
N PRO A 706 -31.79 4.22 -4.60
CA PRO A 706 -33.20 3.91 -4.88
C PRO A 706 -34.03 5.11 -5.33
N TYR A 707 -33.74 6.34 -4.88
CA TYR A 707 -34.42 7.56 -5.31
C TYR A 707 -34.31 7.78 -6.83
N TYR A 708 -33.12 7.56 -7.38
CA TYR A 708 -32.86 7.68 -8.82
C TYR A 708 -33.38 6.46 -9.58
N LEU A 709 -33.11 5.25 -9.06
CA LEU A 709 -33.52 4.01 -9.71
C LEU A 709 -35.02 3.97 -9.98
N GLU A 710 -35.82 4.34 -8.99
CA GLU A 710 -37.28 4.32 -9.13
C GLU A 710 -37.77 5.31 -10.19
N GLY A 711 -37.00 6.38 -10.46
CA GLY A 711 -37.27 7.35 -11.51
C GLY A 711 -36.86 6.92 -12.91
N PHE A 712 -36.07 5.84 -13.07
CA PHE A 712 -35.66 5.33 -14.38
C PHE A 712 -36.80 4.58 -15.07
N ASP A 713 -37.04 4.88 -16.35
CA ASP A 713 -37.91 4.08 -17.22
C ASP A 713 -37.15 2.91 -17.85
N VAL A 714 -35.88 3.14 -18.24
CA VAL A 714 -34.97 2.11 -18.77
C VAL A 714 -33.60 2.27 -18.14
N CYS A 715 -33.03 1.18 -17.64
CA CYS A 715 -31.68 1.16 -17.06
C CYS A 715 -30.67 0.65 -18.09
N LEU A 716 -29.51 1.31 -18.21
CA LEU A 716 -28.49 0.94 -19.19
C LEU A 716 -27.25 0.28 -18.56
N LEU A 717 -26.58 -0.58 -19.34
CA LEU A 717 -25.18 -0.94 -19.16
C LEU A 717 -24.43 -0.77 -20.50
N PRO A 718 -24.04 0.46 -20.85
CA PRO A 718 -23.39 0.77 -22.13
C PRO A 718 -21.87 0.59 -22.01
N PHE A 719 -21.42 -0.65 -21.80
CA PHE A 719 -19.99 -0.94 -21.63
C PHE A 719 -19.32 -1.30 -22.95
N GLN A 720 -18.03 -1.00 -23.05
CA GLN A 720 -17.18 -1.49 -24.13
C GLN A 720 -16.92 -2.99 -23.94
N VAL A 721 -16.63 -3.71 -25.04
CA VAL A 721 -16.22 -5.12 -24.98
C VAL A 721 -14.69 -5.19 -24.96
N ILE A 722 -14.12 -5.23 -23.75
CA ILE A 722 -12.68 -5.25 -23.49
C ILE A 722 -12.35 -6.32 -22.44
N PRO A 723 -11.10 -6.77 -22.28
CA PRO A 723 -10.75 -7.81 -21.30
C PRO A 723 -11.30 -7.55 -19.89
N LEU A 724 -11.23 -6.30 -19.42
CA LEU A 724 -11.78 -5.90 -18.12
C LEU A 724 -13.29 -6.20 -18.00
N THR A 725 -14.09 -5.80 -19.00
CA THR A 725 -15.56 -5.99 -18.98
C THR A 725 -15.99 -7.42 -19.29
N LEU A 726 -15.14 -8.21 -19.97
CA LEU A 726 -15.35 -9.65 -20.14
C LEU A 726 -15.23 -10.42 -18.82
N ALA A 727 -14.39 -9.93 -17.91
CA ALA A 727 -14.22 -10.49 -16.56
C ALA A 727 -15.24 -9.95 -15.54
N THR A 728 -16.06 -8.95 -15.90
CA THR A 728 -16.94 -8.24 -14.97
C THR A 728 -18.28 -8.96 -14.76
N ASN A 729 -18.67 -9.15 -13.50
CA ASN A 729 -20.05 -9.47 -13.11
C ASN A 729 -20.78 -8.21 -12.58
N PRO A 730 -21.69 -7.61 -13.36
CA PRO A 730 -22.17 -6.26 -13.09
C PRO A 730 -23.24 -6.21 -11.98
N VAL A 731 -22.84 -5.71 -10.81
CA VAL A 731 -23.71 -5.51 -9.62
C VAL A 731 -25.03 -4.80 -9.98
N LYS A 732 -24.96 -3.76 -10.82
CA LYS A 732 -26.08 -2.91 -11.23
C LYS A 732 -27.26 -3.69 -11.79
N VAL A 733 -27.01 -4.81 -12.49
CA VAL A 733 -28.10 -5.62 -13.03
C VAL A 733 -28.96 -6.17 -11.89
N TYR A 734 -28.36 -6.75 -10.85
CA TYR A 734 -29.10 -7.26 -9.70
C TYR A 734 -29.88 -6.15 -8.98
N GLU A 735 -29.29 -4.95 -8.87
CA GLU A 735 -29.93 -3.78 -8.25
C GLU A 735 -31.15 -3.29 -9.07
N TYR A 736 -31.01 -3.20 -10.40
CA TYR A 736 -32.10 -2.83 -11.32
C TYR A 736 -33.24 -3.86 -11.31
N LEU A 737 -32.89 -5.15 -11.33
CA LEU A 737 -33.86 -6.23 -11.28
C LEU A 737 -34.60 -6.29 -9.94
N SER A 738 -33.97 -5.88 -8.83
CA SER A 738 -34.61 -5.75 -7.51
C SER A 738 -35.75 -4.74 -7.51
N ALA A 739 -35.60 -3.62 -8.23
CA ALA A 739 -36.68 -2.66 -8.44
C ALA A 739 -37.70 -3.13 -9.50
N GLY A 740 -37.36 -4.18 -10.27
CA GLY A 740 -38.18 -4.72 -11.36
C GLY A 740 -38.03 -3.96 -12.69
N LYS A 741 -36.96 -3.17 -12.85
CA LYS A 741 -36.77 -2.26 -13.99
C LYS A 741 -36.37 -3.00 -15.27
N GLU A 742 -36.72 -2.43 -16.42
CA GLU A 742 -36.17 -2.85 -17.72
C GLU A 742 -34.68 -2.50 -17.77
N VAL A 743 -33.87 -3.48 -18.20
CA VAL A 743 -32.42 -3.33 -18.30
C VAL A 743 -31.99 -3.63 -19.73
N VAL A 744 -31.19 -2.75 -20.31
CA VAL A 744 -30.57 -2.93 -21.63
C VAL A 744 -29.06 -2.91 -21.47
N SER A 745 -28.39 -3.96 -21.93
CA SER A 745 -26.94 -4.12 -21.82
C SER A 745 -26.31 -4.49 -23.16
N ILE A 746 -25.03 -4.16 -23.34
CA ILE A 746 -24.24 -4.83 -24.39
C ILE A 746 -24.15 -6.33 -24.05
N ALA A 747 -24.07 -7.20 -25.06
CA ALA A 747 -24.07 -8.66 -24.92
C ALA A 747 -22.72 -9.21 -24.39
N LEU A 748 -22.35 -8.87 -23.15
CA LEU A 748 -21.23 -9.48 -22.45
C LEU A 748 -21.54 -10.94 -22.09
N PRO A 749 -20.54 -11.84 -22.01
CA PRO A 749 -20.76 -13.25 -21.64
C PRO A 749 -21.56 -13.40 -20.36
N GLU A 750 -21.24 -12.58 -19.35
CA GLU A 750 -21.83 -12.63 -18.02
C GLU A 750 -23.31 -12.20 -18.01
N ILE A 751 -23.78 -11.44 -19.00
CA ILE A 751 -25.19 -11.04 -19.11
C ILE A 751 -26.08 -12.23 -19.50
N ARG A 752 -25.53 -13.28 -20.11
CA ARG A 752 -26.30 -14.46 -20.56
C ARG A 752 -27.04 -15.15 -19.42
N GLN A 753 -26.53 -15.06 -18.19
CA GLN A 753 -27.15 -15.67 -17.02
C GLN A 753 -28.55 -15.12 -16.72
N PHE A 754 -28.83 -13.87 -17.13
CA PHE A 754 -30.11 -13.21 -16.85
C PHE A 754 -31.20 -13.60 -17.87
N GLY A 755 -30.85 -14.29 -18.95
CA GLY A 755 -31.81 -14.76 -19.95
C GLY A 755 -32.68 -13.63 -20.51
N ASP A 756 -33.99 -13.81 -20.46
CA ASP A 756 -35.00 -12.84 -20.93
C ASP A 756 -35.32 -11.73 -19.92
N LEU A 757 -34.68 -11.70 -18.75
CA LEU A 757 -34.85 -10.63 -17.76
C LEU A 757 -34.15 -9.34 -18.17
N VAL A 758 -33.12 -9.44 -19.01
CA VAL A 758 -32.29 -8.33 -19.52
C VAL A 758 -32.27 -8.37 -21.04
N ARG A 759 -32.52 -7.22 -21.68
CA ARG A 759 -32.40 -7.09 -23.14
C ARG A 759 -30.95 -6.85 -23.51
N THR A 760 -30.49 -7.43 -24.62
CA THR A 760 -29.10 -7.30 -25.06
C THR A 760 -28.96 -6.85 -26.50
N GLY A 761 -27.97 -5.99 -26.74
CA GLY A 761 -27.48 -5.65 -28.07
C GLY A 761 -26.06 -6.17 -28.28
N ILE A 762 -25.77 -6.75 -29.45
CA ILE A 762 -24.41 -7.22 -29.79
C ILE A 762 -23.55 -6.09 -30.41
N ASP A 763 -24.21 -5.01 -30.85
CA ASP A 763 -23.60 -3.82 -31.44
C ASP A 763 -24.45 -2.58 -31.10
N HIS A 764 -24.02 -1.40 -31.55
CA HIS A 764 -24.73 -0.16 -31.23
C HIS A 764 -26.13 -0.13 -31.85
N ALA A 765 -26.34 -0.71 -33.03
CA ALA A 765 -27.63 -0.65 -33.71
C ALA A 765 -28.67 -1.51 -32.99
N THR A 766 -28.31 -2.74 -32.64
CA THR A 766 -29.15 -3.67 -31.88
C THR A 766 -29.34 -3.20 -30.44
N PHE A 767 -28.35 -2.54 -29.82
CA PHE A 767 -28.51 -1.91 -28.52
C PHE A 767 -29.55 -0.78 -28.57
N LEU A 768 -29.46 0.14 -29.54
CA LEU A 768 -30.45 1.21 -29.71
C LEU A 768 -31.86 0.67 -29.98
N ALA A 769 -31.98 -0.40 -30.78
CA ALA A 769 -33.27 -1.06 -31.00
C ALA A 769 -33.83 -1.65 -29.69
N ALA A 770 -32.99 -2.27 -28.86
CA ALA A 770 -33.40 -2.78 -27.56
C ALA A 770 -33.84 -1.68 -26.58
N VAL A 771 -33.20 -0.50 -26.61
CA VAL A 771 -33.65 0.68 -25.84
C VAL A 771 -35.01 1.18 -26.33
N ASP A 772 -35.22 1.27 -27.64
CA ASP A 772 -36.50 1.68 -28.22
C ASP A 772 -37.64 0.71 -27.83
N GLU A 773 -37.40 -0.59 -27.95
CA GLU A 773 -38.34 -1.61 -27.50
C GLU A 773 -38.65 -1.50 -26.00
N ALA A 774 -37.64 -1.28 -25.16
CA ALA A 774 -37.82 -1.13 -23.72
C ALA A 774 -38.65 0.13 -23.37
N LEU A 775 -38.42 1.23 -24.07
CA LEU A 775 -39.18 2.48 -23.88
C LEU A 775 -40.64 2.37 -24.36
N GLN A 776 -40.91 1.54 -25.37
CA GLN A 776 -42.24 1.34 -25.94
C GLN A 776 -43.04 0.21 -25.25
N ALA A 777 -42.36 -0.72 -24.58
CA ALA A 777 -43.02 -1.83 -23.90
C ALA A 777 -43.93 -1.33 -22.76
N PRO A 778 -45.21 -1.75 -22.71
CA PRO A 778 -46.04 -1.47 -21.54
C PRO A 778 -45.50 -2.23 -20.32
N PRO A 779 -45.68 -1.73 -19.09
CA PRO A 779 -45.31 -2.45 -17.88
C PRO A 779 -45.97 -3.84 -17.85
N ASP A 780 -45.15 -4.88 -17.96
CA ASP A 780 -45.57 -6.27 -17.85
C ASP A 780 -45.38 -6.74 -16.41
N ALA A 781 -46.50 -6.91 -15.69
CA ALA A 781 -46.49 -7.30 -14.29
C ALA A 781 -45.81 -8.66 -14.05
N ASP A 782 -45.93 -9.60 -14.98
CA ASP A 782 -45.32 -10.92 -14.86
C ASP A 782 -43.80 -10.82 -15.02
N GLN A 783 -43.31 -10.02 -15.99
CA GLN A 783 -41.88 -9.77 -16.14
C GLN A 783 -41.30 -9.01 -14.94
N VAL A 784 -41.99 -7.99 -14.42
CA VAL A 784 -41.56 -7.28 -13.21
C VAL A 784 -41.45 -8.24 -12.02
N ALA A 785 -42.43 -9.13 -11.83
CA ALA A 785 -42.41 -10.13 -10.77
C ALA A 785 -41.25 -11.11 -10.92
N ARG A 786 -40.99 -11.61 -12.15
CA ARG A 786 -39.86 -12.51 -12.44
C ARG A 786 -38.51 -11.87 -12.15
N ARG A 787 -38.32 -10.59 -12.52
CA ARG A 787 -37.08 -9.83 -12.23
C ARG A 787 -36.83 -9.72 -10.73
N ARG A 788 -37.87 -9.35 -9.98
CA ARG A 788 -37.80 -9.22 -8.51
C ARG A 788 -37.54 -10.57 -7.84
N GLN A 789 -38.23 -11.62 -8.28
CA GLN A 789 -38.02 -12.97 -7.77
C GLN A 789 -36.57 -13.43 -8.00
N PHE A 790 -36.06 -13.29 -9.22
CA PHE A 790 -34.68 -13.63 -9.52
C PHE A 790 -33.71 -12.86 -8.60
N ALA A 791 -33.86 -11.54 -8.47
CA ALA A 791 -32.99 -10.73 -7.63
C ALA A 791 -33.06 -11.09 -6.14
N ALA A 792 -34.23 -11.48 -5.62
CA ALA A 792 -34.39 -11.94 -4.23
C ALA A 792 -33.62 -13.23 -3.92
N GLU A 793 -33.33 -14.04 -4.94
CA GLU A 793 -32.52 -15.25 -4.84
C GLU A 793 -31.01 -14.97 -5.03
N GLN A 794 -30.63 -13.72 -5.34
CA GLN A 794 -29.25 -13.29 -5.59
C GLN A 794 -28.75 -12.29 -4.54
N THR A 795 -28.76 -12.69 -3.27
CA THR A 795 -28.30 -11.84 -2.15
C THR A 795 -26.92 -12.23 -1.62
N TRP A 796 -26.28 -11.29 -0.92
CA TRP A 796 -24.97 -11.52 -0.30
C TRP A 796 -24.99 -12.64 0.75
N ALA A 797 -26.11 -12.83 1.46
CA ALA A 797 -26.29 -13.94 2.41
C ALA A 797 -26.17 -15.30 1.71
N HIS A 798 -26.79 -15.46 0.53
CA HIS A 798 -26.64 -16.67 -0.28
C HIS A 798 -25.18 -16.88 -0.72
N ARG A 799 -24.48 -15.80 -1.12
CA ARG A 799 -23.05 -15.89 -1.49
C ARG A 799 -22.17 -16.33 -0.34
N VAL A 800 -22.44 -15.86 0.87
CA VAL A 800 -21.71 -16.29 2.07
C VAL A 800 -22.01 -17.74 2.42
N GLN A 801 -23.25 -18.20 2.28
CA GLN A 801 -23.58 -19.62 2.46
C GLN A 801 -22.80 -20.52 1.49
N ASP A 802 -22.71 -20.12 0.22
CA ASP A 802 -21.92 -20.85 -0.78
C ASP A 802 -20.42 -20.80 -0.49
N LEU A 803 -19.89 -19.64 -0.08
CA LEU A 803 -18.50 -19.45 0.30
C LEU A 803 -18.11 -20.34 1.48
N VAL A 804 -18.89 -20.29 2.57
CA VAL A 804 -18.63 -21.08 3.79
C VAL A 804 -18.70 -22.57 3.47
N ARG A 805 -19.73 -23.01 2.74
CA ARG A 805 -19.85 -24.41 2.29
C ARG A 805 -18.61 -24.83 1.49
N GLY A 806 -18.18 -24.01 0.53
CA GLY A 806 -17.00 -24.28 -0.29
C GLY A 806 -15.71 -24.41 0.52
N ILE A 807 -15.55 -23.62 1.59
CA ILE A 807 -14.40 -23.69 2.50
C ILE A 807 -14.47 -24.95 3.39
N GLU A 808 -15.66 -25.29 3.88
CA GLU A 808 -15.88 -26.46 4.74
C GLU A 808 -15.72 -27.79 4.00
N GLU A 809 -15.99 -27.82 2.69
CA GLU A 809 -15.81 -28.99 1.82
C GLU A 809 -14.33 -29.26 1.46
N LEU A 810 -13.39 -28.37 1.81
CA LEU A 810 -11.97 -28.55 1.53
C LEU A 810 -11.36 -29.68 2.36
N SER A 811 -10.89 -30.72 1.69
CA SER A 811 -10.16 -31.82 2.32
C SER A 811 -8.85 -31.34 2.93
N GLU A 812 -8.47 -31.92 4.07
CA GLU A 812 -7.13 -31.77 4.65
C GLU A 812 -6.23 -32.91 4.19
N PRO A 813 -4.94 -32.64 3.91
CA PRO A 813 -3.98 -33.72 3.66
C PRO A 813 -3.91 -34.64 4.87
N ARG A 814 -3.63 -35.93 4.67
CA ARG A 814 -3.60 -36.86 5.81
C ARG A 814 -2.30 -36.69 6.60
N VAL A 815 -2.38 -36.70 7.92
CA VAL A 815 -1.21 -36.67 8.81
C VAL A 815 -1.14 -37.97 9.60
N SER A 816 0.03 -38.61 9.63
CA SER A 816 0.28 -39.80 10.46
C SER A 816 1.22 -39.47 11.60
N VAL A 817 0.75 -39.56 12.83
CA VAL A 817 1.58 -39.39 14.03
C VAL A 817 2.03 -40.76 14.53
N VAL A 818 3.34 -40.99 14.51
CA VAL A 818 3.98 -42.19 15.03
C VAL A 818 4.50 -41.90 16.43
N VAL A 819 3.99 -42.62 17.42
CA VAL A 819 4.41 -42.54 18.82
C VAL A 819 5.13 -43.81 19.21
N VAL A 820 6.39 -43.72 19.63
CA VAL A 820 7.13 -44.86 20.18
C VAL A 820 7.08 -44.80 21.70
N THR A 821 6.74 -45.92 22.34
CA THR A 821 6.68 -46.02 23.80
C THR A 821 7.45 -47.23 24.33
N TYR A 822 7.99 -47.10 25.55
CA TYR A 822 8.67 -48.16 26.29
C TYR A 822 8.56 -47.88 27.80
N ASN A 823 7.60 -48.52 28.44
CA ASN A 823 7.10 -48.25 29.79
C ASN A 823 6.58 -46.80 29.93
N ASN A 824 6.45 -46.33 31.18
CA ASN A 824 5.97 -44.99 31.53
C ASN A 824 4.53 -44.76 31.09
N LEU A 825 3.62 -45.65 31.53
CA LEU A 825 2.19 -45.56 31.27
C LEU A 825 1.61 -44.15 31.46
N ASP A 826 1.95 -43.46 32.55
CA ASP A 826 1.38 -42.14 32.85
C ASP A 826 1.76 -41.07 31.82
N LEU A 827 3.00 -41.11 31.32
CA LEU A 827 3.45 -40.21 30.25
C LEU A 827 2.76 -40.57 28.93
N THR A 828 2.66 -41.86 28.62
CA THR A 828 1.94 -42.33 27.43
C THR A 828 0.48 -41.87 27.44
N LYS A 829 -0.21 -42.00 28.57
CA LYS A 829 -1.58 -41.49 28.76
C LYS A 829 -1.66 -39.99 28.55
N ALA A 830 -0.74 -39.22 29.13
CA ALA A 830 -0.72 -37.76 28.99
C ALA A 830 -0.48 -37.33 27.53
N CYS A 831 0.46 -37.97 26.82
CA CYS A 831 0.74 -37.71 25.41
C CYS A 831 -0.48 -38.00 24.54
N LEU A 832 -1.07 -39.21 24.63
CA LEU A 832 -2.24 -39.58 23.84
C LEU A 832 -3.47 -38.71 24.17
N HIS A 833 -3.66 -38.34 25.43
CA HIS A 833 -4.71 -37.42 25.83
C HIS A 833 -4.52 -36.02 25.21
N SER A 834 -3.29 -35.48 25.22
CA SER A 834 -3.00 -34.19 24.58
C SER A 834 -3.21 -34.24 23.06
N LEU A 835 -2.88 -35.36 22.41
CA LEU A 835 -3.16 -35.57 20.98
C LEU A 835 -4.66 -35.51 20.70
N GLU A 836 -5.48 -36.20 21.48
CA GLU A 836 -6.94 -36.18 21.35
C GLU A 836 -7.55 -34.80 21.62
N GLN A 837 -6.99 -34.05 22.57
CA GLN A 837 -7.54 -32.77 23.00
C GLN A 837 -7.17 -31.61 22.07
N TYR A 838 -5.97 -31.62 21.49
CA TYR A 838 -5.38 -30.44 20.84
C TYR A 838 -5.03 -30.62 19.36
N SER A 839 -5.18 -31.82 18.82
CA SER A 839 -4.98 -32.09 17.39
C SER A 839 -6.31 -31.98 16.64
N ASP A 840 -6.90 -30.78 16.65
CA ASP A 840 -8.11 -30.45 15.88
C ASP A 840 -7.81 -30.42 14.38
N TYR A 841 -7.63 -31.62 13.81
CA TYR A 841 -7.22 -31.89 12.44
C TYR A 841 -7.97 -33.11 11.95
N ALA A 842 -8.85 -32.93 10.96
CA ALA A 842 -9.87 -33.91 10.65
C ALA A 842 -9.30 -35.20 10.04
N ASN A 843 -8.19 -35.08 9.30
CA ASN A 843 -7.56 -36.19 8.59
C ASN A 843 -6.28 -36.68 9.29
N LEU A 844 -6.41 -37.08 10.55
CA LEU A 844 -5.32 -37.52 11.42
C LEU A 844 -5.41 -39.02 11.71
N GLU A 845 -4.28 -39.72 11.64
CA GLU A 845 -4.13 -41.05 12.22
C GLU A 845 -2.99 -41.09 13.22
N VAL A 846 -3.12 -41.94 14.25
CA VAL A 846 -2.12 -42.11 15.30
C VAL A 846 -1.70 -43.58 15.38
N ILE A 847 -0.41 -43.84 15.24
CA ILE A 847 0.20 -45.16 15.23
C ILE A 847 1.14 -45.25 16.43
N VAL A 848 0.82 -46.12 17.40
CA VAL A 848 1.63 -46.32 18.60
C VAL A 848 2.43 -47.61 18.49
N ILE A 849 3.75 -47.52 18.59
CA ILE A 849 4.66 -48.65 18.60
C ILE A 849 5.13 -48.86 20.04
N ASP A 850 4.59 -49.88 20.70
CA ASP A 850 5.04 -50.33 22.01
C ASP A 850 6.27 -51.21 21.86
N ASN A 851 7.41 -50.75 22.38
CA ASN A 851 8.70 -51.39 22.20
C ASN A 851 9.00 -52.42 23.31
N ALA A 852 8.02 -53.28 23.60
CA ALA A 852 8.02 -54.28 24.67
C ALA A 852 7.97 -53.69 26.10
N SER A 853 6.93 -52.89 26.39
CA SER A 853 6.68 -52.42 27.75
C SER A 853 6.38 -53.56 28.72
N ALA A 854 6.86 -53.45 29.95
CA ALA A 854 6.65 -54.42 31.02
C ALA A 854 5.64 -53.95 32.09
N ASP A 855 5.18 -52.70 32.01
CA ASP A 855 4.07 -52.16 32.81
C ASP A 855 2.72 -52.34 32.11
N ASP A 856 1.64 -51.74 32.64
CA ASP A 856 0.28 -51.90 32.10
C ASP A 856 0.04 -51.16 30.76
N THR A 857 1.09 -50.63 30.12
CA THR A 857 1.01 -49.93 28.82
C THR A 857 0.36 -50.76 27.71
N PRO A 858 0.70 -52.05 27.49
CA PRO A 858 0.09 -52.84 26.42
C PRO A 858 -1.43 -53.01 26.60
N ASP A 859 -1.90 -53.19 27.84
CA ASP A 859 -3.33 -53.35 28.13
C ASP A 859 -4.09 -52.05 27.89
N TYR A 860 -3.53 -50.92 28.34
CA TYR A 860 -4.09 -49.59 28.05
C TYR A 860 -4.15 -49.30 26.55
N LEU A 861 -3.08 -49.57 25.80
CA LEU A 861 -3.04 -49.31 24.36
C LEU A 861 -4.05 -50.15 23.57
N ARG A 862 -4.31 -51.41 23.98
CA ARG A 862 -5.36 -52.24 23.36
C ARG A 862 -6.75 -51.64 23.52
N LEU A 863 -7.05 -51.07 24.69
CA LEU A 863 -8.32 -50.39 24.94
C LEU A 863 -8.40 -49.09 24.13
N TRP A 864 -7.35 -48.28 24.20
CA TRP A 864 -7.26 -47.00 23.48
C TRP A 864 -7.45 -47.18 21.96
N ALA A 865 -6.86 -48.22 21.37
CA ALA A 865 -7.00 -48.52 19.94
C ALA A 865 -8.43 -48.93 19.53
N GLN A 866 -9.20 -49.52 20.42
CA GLN A 866 -10.59 -49.94 20.13
C GLN A 866 -11.56 -48.76 20.09
N GLU A 867 -11.21 -47.63 20.70
CA GLU A 867 -12.05 -46.43 20.79
C GLU A 867 -12.04 -45.58 19.51
N GLY A 868 -11.15 -45.84 18.54
CA GLY A 868 -11.04 -45.04 17.33
C GLY A 868 -10.52 -45.80 16.11
N ARG A 869 -11.12 -45.55 14.94
CA ARG A 869 -10.78 -46.22 13.66
C ARG A 869 -9.40 -45.86 13.09
N ASP A 870 -8.91 -44.66 13.38
CA ASP A 870 -7.61 -44.15 12.92
C ASP A 870 -6.56 -44.21 14.07
N ARG A 871 -6.74 -45.18 14.96
CA ARG A 871 -5.81 -45.53 16.05
C ARG A 871 -5.22 -46.91 15.78
N HIS A 872 -3.90 -46.97 15.64
CA HIS A 872 -3.18 -48.19 15.33
C HIS A 872 -2.15 -48.48 16.41
N ILE A 873 -1.93 -49.77 16.68
CA ILE A 873 -0.93 -50.21 17.65
C ILE A 873 -0.09 -51.35 17.09
N VAL A 874 1.20 -51.37 17.45
CA VAL A 874 2.11 -52.50 17.26
C VAL A 874 2.75 -52.82 18.60
N LEU A 875 2.63 -54.06 19.06
CA LEU A 875 3.23 -54.52 20.31
C LEU A 875 4.43 -55.41 19.98
N ASN A 876 5.64 -54.89 20.15
CA ASN A 876 6.86 -55.66 19.92
C ASN A 876 7.10 -56.67 21.06
N ALA A 877 7.72 -57.80 20.73
CA ALA A 877 8.10 -58.82 21.72
C ALA A 877 9.40 -58.45 22.48
N ASP A 878 10.22 -57.59 21.88
CA ASP A 878 11.51 -57.12 22.39
C ASP A 878 11.71 -55.63 22.09
N ASN A 879 12.58 -54.97 22.85
CA ASN A 879 12.92 -53.56 22.62
C ASN A 879 13.90 -53.45 21.43
N ARG A 880 13.38 -53.00 20.29
CA ARG A 880 14.11 -52.87 19.03
C ARG A 880 14.88 -51.55 18.89
N GLY A 881 14.84 -50.69 19.90
CA GLY A 881 15.43 -49.34 19.85
C GLY A 881 14.54 -48.31 19.14
N PHE A 882 14.94 -47.04 19.22
CA PHE A 882 14.12 -45.91 18.77
C PHE A 882 13.99 -45.86 17.24
N ALA A 883 15.08 -46.05 16.50
CA ALA A 883 15.09 -46.01 15.04
C ALA A 883 14.22 -47.12 14.42
N ALA A 884 14.39 -48.37 14.86
CA ALA A 884 13.63 -49.50 14.33
C ALA A 884 12.13 -49.39 14.66
N ALA A 885 11.78 -48.94 15.87
CA ALA A 885 10.37 -48.74 16.25
C ALA A 885 9.71 -47.63 15.42
N ASN A 886 10.38 -46.48 15.23
CA ASN A 886 9.87 -45.43 14.34
C ASN A 886 9.73 -45.93 12.90
N ASN A 887 10.71 -46.68 12.38
CA ASN A 887 10.62 -47.27 11.04
C ASN A 887 9.39 -48.18 10.87
N GLN A 888 9.04 -48.97 11.90
CA GLN A 888 7.82 -49.80 11.88
C GLN A 888 6.57 -48.93 11.75
N GLY A 889 6.49 -47.84 12.52
CA GLY A 889 5.35 -46.91 12.46
C GLY A 889 5.28 -46.15 11.14
N LEU A 890 6.40 -45.61 10.65
CA LEU A 890 6.48 -44.88 9.38
C LEU A 890 6.14 -45.78 8.17
N ALA A 891 6.46 -47.08 8.24
CA ALA A 891 6.08 -48.04 7.20
C ALA A 891 4.57 -48.33 7.15
N LEU A 892 3.87 -48.16 8.28
CA LEU A 892 2.41 -48.30 8.38
C LEU A 892 1.66 -47.01 8.04
N ALA A 893 2.32 -45.87 8.20
CA ALA A 893 1.74 -44.55 8.00
C ALA A 893 1.27 -44.34 6.55
N SER A 894 0.07 -43.77 6.41
CA SER A 894 -0.60 -43.49 5.13
C SER A 894 -0.76 -42.00 4.82
N GLY A 895 -0.33 -41.11 5.72
CA GLY A 895 -0.44 -39.65 5.61
C GLY A 895 0.52 -39.00 4.62
N ASP A 896 0.10 -37.92 3.99
CA ASP A 896 0.94 -37.06 3.14
C ASP A 896 2.07 -36.40 3.96
N TYR A 897 1.81 -36.18 5.24
CA TYR A 897 2.78 -35.73 6.23
C TYR A 897 2.94 -36.77 7.34
N LEU A 898 4.19 -36.96 7.75
CA LEU A 898 4.58 -37.94 8.75
C LEU A 898 5.11 -37.18 9.96
N VAL A 899 4.71 -37.60 11.16
CA VAL A 899 5.20 -37.04 12.42
C VAL A 899 5.80 -38.16 13.26
N MET A 900 7.00 -37.95 13.77
CA MET A 900 7.56 -38.77 14.86
C MET A 900 7.43 -37.97 16.15
N LEU A 901 6.83 -38.59 17.17
CA LEU A 901 6.52 -37.96 18.45
C LEU A 901 6.90 -38.89 19.62
N ASN A 902 7.61 -38.36 20.60
CA ASN A 902 7.92 -39.13 21.81
C ASN A 902 6.69 -39.28 22.72
N ASN A 903 6.61 -40.36 23.49
CA ASN A 903 5.53 -40.58 24.44
C ASN A 903 5.60 -39.68 25.70
N ASP A 904 6.68 -38.93 25.90
CA ASP A 904 6.90 -37.99 27.00
C ASP A 904 6.74 -36.51 26.59
N THR A 905 5.91 -36.28 25.57
CA THR A 905 5.52 -34.95 25.09
C THR A 905 4.08 -34.61 25.43
N TYR A 906 3.77 -33.31 25.46
CA TYR A 906 2.41 -32.79 25.56
C TYR A 906 2.21 -31.70 24.50
N VAL A 907 1.35 -31.96 23.51
CA VAL A 907 1.12 -31.07 22.37
C VAL A 907 0.18 -29.91 22.72
N THR A 908 0.20 -28.85 21.91
CA THR A 908 -0.62 -27.65 22.13
C THR A 908 -1.61 -27.39 20.98
N PRO A 909 -2.67 -26.59 21.19
CA PRO A 909 -3.69 -26.34 20.16
C PRO A 909 -3.11 -25.88 18.82
N GLY A 910 -3.57 -26.47 17.72
CA GLY A 910 -3.24 -26.05 16.35
C GLY A 910 -1.89 -26.53 15.81
N TRP A 911 -1.12 -27.28 16.60
CA TRP A 911 0.26 -27.67 16.25
C TRP A 911 0.39 -28.38 14.89
N ILE A 912 -0.50 -29.35 14.59
CA ILE A 912 -0.47 -30.07 13.30
C ILE A 912 -0.72 -29.12 12.13
N ALA A 913 -1.81 -28.35 12.21
CA ALA A 913 -2.23 -27.49 11.12
C ALA A 913 -1.17 -26.42 10.80
N THR A 914 -0.52 -25.85 11.82
CA THR A 914 0.57 -24.89 11.65
C THR A 914 1.82 -25.53 11.02
N LEU A 915 2.24 -26.72 11.48
CA LEU A 915 3.38 -27.44 10.89
C LEU A 915 3.12 -27.84 9.43
N VAL A 916 1.91 -28.32 9.12
CA VAL A 916 1.47 -28.60 7.74
C VAL A 916 1.50 -27.32 6.92
N GLY A 917 1.00 -26.20 7.46
CA GLY A 917 1.04 -24.88 6.83
C GLY A 917 2.46 -24.50 6.40
N HIS A 918 3.43 -24.56 7.31
CA HIS A 918 4.84 -24.26 6.99
C HIS A 918 5.40 -25.12 5.87
N LEU A 919 5.11 -26.42 5.87
CA LEU A 919 5.52 -27.29 4.78
C LEU A 919 4.81 -26.90 3.48
N ARG A 920 3.51 -26.64 3.48
CA ARG A 920 2.78 -26.29 2.24
C ARG A 920 3.31 -25.02 1.57
N HIS A 921 3.67 -23.99 2.33
CA HIS A 921 4.15 -22.72 1.78
C HIS A 921 5.63 -22.72 1.36
N SER A 922 6.40 -23.78 1.67
CA SER A 922 7.82 -23.85 1.31
C SER A 922 8.17 -25.16 0.62
N GLU A 923 8.28 -25.12 -0.71
CA GLU A 923 8.68 -26.28 -1.53
C GLU A 923 10.06 -26.83 -1.15
N LYS A 924 10.95 -26.04 -0.54
CA LYS A 924 12.29 -26.48 -0.13
C LYS A 924 12.34 -27.05 1.29
N LEU A 925 11.35 -26.72 2.13
CA LEU A 925 11.29 -27.23 3.50
C LEU A 925 10.85 -28.69 3.47
N GLY A 926 11.77 -29.58 3.83
CA GLY A 926 11.51 -31.02 3.83
C GLY A 926 11.00 -31.52 5.18
N MET A 927 11.48 -30.93 6.27
CA MET A 927 11.13 -31.31 7.63
C MET A 927 11.28 -30.15 8.60
N LEU A 928 10.53 -30.17 9.69
CA LEU A 928 10.60 -29.18 10.76
C LEU A 928 10.13 -29.76 12.10
N GLY A 929 10.63 -29.20 13.20
CA GLY A 929 10.17 -29.50 14.57
C GLY A 929 9.68 -28.24 15.30
N PRO A 930 8.87 -28.39 16.36
CA PRO A 930 8.40 -27.26 17.15
C PRO A 930 9.47 -26.77 18.14
N VAL A 931 9.27 -25.58 18.70
CA VAL A 931 10.00 -25.17 19.90
C VAL A 931 9.53 -25.93 21.14
N THR A 932 10.39 -26.02 22.15
CA THR A 932 10.09 -26.76 23.38
C THR A 932 10.75 -26.13 24.61
N ASN A 933 10.27 -26.49 25.80
CA ASN A 933 10.86 -26.09 27.08
C ASN A 933 12.22 -26.74 27.35
N ASN A 934 12.46 -27.94 26.81
CA ASN A 934 13.61 -28.72 27.19
C ASN A 934 14.08 -29.69 26.09
N ILE A 935 15.22 -29.35 25.47
CA ILE A 935 15.95 -30.20 24.52
C ILE A 935 17.40 -29.70 24.44
N GLY A 936 18.32 -30.51 23.91
CA GLY A 936 19.76 -30.19 23.84
C GLY A 936 20.21 -29.40 22.61
N ASN A 937 19.32 -28.71 21.91
CA ASN A 937 19.62 -27.95 20.69
C ASN A 937 18.87 -26.60 20.65
N GLU A 938 18.91 -25.95 19.48
CA GLU A 938 18.36 -24.62 19.23
C GLU A 938 16.83 -24.55 19.38
N ALA A 939 16.11 -25.68 19.38
CA ALA A 939 14.65 -25.71 19.56
C ALA A 939 14.21 -25.38 21.01
N ARG A 940 15.14 -25.35 21.97
CA ARG A 940 14.83 -24.98 23.36
C ARG A 940 14.58 -23.47 23.49
N ILE A 941 13.47 -23.11 24.13
CA ILE A 941 13.14 -21.73 24.51
C ILE A 941 13.12 -21.54 26.02
N GLU A 942 13.29 -20.29 26.46
CA GLU A 942 13.00 -19.92 27.83
C GLU A 942 11.49 -19.74 28.02
N ILE A 943 10.88 -20.64 28.78
CA ILE A 943 9.46 -20.59 29.12
C ILE A 943 9.28 -21.15 30.54
N ARG A 944 8.35 -20.56 31.31
CA ARG A 944 8.07 -20.95 32.70
C ARG A 944 6.57 -21.04 32.94
N TYR A 945 6.18 -22.06 33.68
CA TYR A 945 4.80 -22.34 34.10
C TYR A 945 4.85 -23.34 35.26
N ASP A 946 3.83 -23.31 36.12
CA ASP A 946 3.76 -24.18 37.30
C ASP A 946 2.94 -25.45 37.04
N ASN A 947 2.03 -25.41 36.06
CA ASN A 947 1.16 -26.53 35.67
C ASN A 947 0.85 -26.49 34.16
N MET A 948 0.06 -27.46 33.67
CA MET A 948 -0.25 -27.59 32.23
C MET A 948 -1.22 -26.52 31.71
N ASP A 949 -2.12 -25.98 32.54
CA ASP A 949 -3.01 -24.89 32.11
C ASP A 949 -2.22 -23.59 31.91
N ASP A 950 -1.31 -23.29 32.84
CA ASP A 950 -0.37 -22.16 32.72
C ASP A 950 0.58 -22.36 31.52
N MET A 951 0.99 -23.60 31.24
CA MET A 951 1.79 -23.94 30.06
C MET A 951 1.06 -23.58 28.77
N LEU A 952 -0.22 -23.92 28.63
CA LEU A 952 -1.00 -23.62 27.43
C LEU A 952 -1.13 -22.10 27.21
N GLN A 953 -1.31 -21.33 28.29
CA GLN A 953 -1.34 -19.88 28.20
C GLN A 953 0.01 -19.31 27.78
N ALA A 954 1.10 -19.70 28.45
CA ALA A 954 2.45 -19.23 28.14
C ALA A 954 2.89 -19.61 26.71
N ALA A 955 2.55 -20.83 26.28
CA ALA A 955 2.81 -21.30 24.93
C ALA A 955 2.01 -20.51 23.88
N GLY A 956 0.73 -20.24 24.12
CA GLY A 956 -0.11 -19.42 23.24
C GLY A 956 0.41 -17.98 23.11
N ASP A 957 0.84 -17.39 24.22
CA ASP A 957 1.44 -16.05 24.25
C ASP A 957 2.78 -16.01 23.49
N TYR A 958 3.62 -17.04 23.62
CA TYR A 958 4.88 -17.16 22.88
C TYR A 958 4.62 -17.30 21.39
N THR A 959 3.86 -18.32 21.00
CA THR A 959 3.62 -18.68 19.60
C THR A 959 2.89 -17.59 18.82
N SER A 960 1.93 -16.88 19.44
CA SER A 960 1.26 -15.75 18.79
C SER A 960 2.25 -14.64 18.42
N ARG A 961 3.24 -14.33 19.28
CA ARG A 961 4.27 -13.31 18.97
C ARG A 961 5.28 -13.77 17.92
N HIS A 962 5.38 -15.08 17.70
CA HIS A 962 6.29 -15.68 16.73
C HIS A 962 5.55 -16.23 15.50
N ALA A 963 4.29 -15.84 15.28
CA ALA A 963 3.45 -16.34 14.18
C ALA A 963 4.18 -16.30 12.83
N GLY A 964 4.23 -17.43 12.13
CA GLY A 964 4.89 -17.59 10.84
C GLY A 964 6.42 -17.61 10.88
N GLN A 965 7.06 -17.60 12.05
CA GLN A 965 8.53 -17.58 12.15
C GLN A 965 9.13 -18.98 12.09
N LEU A 966 10.16 -19.12 11.26
CA LEU A 966 10.97 -20.33 11.11
C LEU A 966 12.42 -20.01 11.45
N THR A 967 13.00 -20.78 12.38
CA THR A 967 14.44 -20.77 12.64
C THR A 967 15.10 -21.90 11.86
N GLN A 968 16.05 -21.60 10.97
CA GLN A 968 16.75 -22.65 10.23
C GLN A 968 17.58 -23.53 11.17
N LEU A 969 17.39 -24.85 11.06
CA LEU A 969 18.13 -25.82 11.86
C LEU A 969 19.08 -26.62 10.99
N ARG A 970 20.19 -27.04 11.61
CA ARG A 970 21.02 -28.12 11.07
C ARG A 970 20.46 -29.49 11.46
N THR A 971 20.13 -29.68 12.74
CA THR A 971 19.56 -30.94 13.24
C THR A 971 18.27 -30.64 13.99
N ALA A 972 17.13 -31.11 13.48
CA ALA A 972 15.88 -31.14 14.22
C ALA A 972 15.91 -32.32 15.20
N ALA A 973 15.52 -32.09 16.45
CA ALA A 973 15.47 -33.14 17.45
C ALA A 973 14.17 -33.95 17.32
N PHE A 974 14.27 -35.28 17.33
CA PHE A 974 13.13 -36.14 17.01
C PHE A 974 12.19 -36.42 18.19
N PHE A 975 12.17 -35.53 19.20
CA PHE A 975 11.13 -35.55 20.22
C PHE A 975 9.75 -35.22 19.63
N CYS A 976 9.75 -34.35 18.62
CA CYS A 976 8.62 -34.04 17.75
C CYS A 976 9.18 -33.50 16.43
N VAL A 977 8.92 -34.18 15.32
CA VAL A 977 9.33 -33.70 13.99
C VAL A 977 8.32 -34.11 12.94
N MET A 978 7.94 -33.16 12.08
CA MET A 978 7.11 -33.41 10.91
C MET A 978 7.95 -33.38 9.64
N LEU A 979 7.69 -34.28 8.72
CA LEU A 979 8.29 -34.32 7.39
C LEU A 979 7.27 -34.66 6.32
N ARG A 980 7.56 -34.26 5.08
CA ARG A 980 6.80 -34.70 3.91
C ARG A 980 7.00 -36.20 3.69
N ARG A 981 5.95 -36.89 3.22
CA ARG A 981 6.08 -38.26 2.72
C ARG A 981 7.16 -38.39 1.65
N GLU A 982 7.24 -37.43 0.72
CA GLU A 982 8.25 -37.41 -0.34
C GLU A 982 9.69 -37.44 0.22
N VAL A 983 9.94 -36.75 1.33
CA VAL A 983 11.25 -36.75 1.99
C VAL A 983 11.55 -38.15 2.54
N TYR A 984 10.59 -38.78 3.22
CA TYR A 984 10.74 -40.15 3.71
C TYR A 984 10.94 -41.16 2.57
N GLU A 985 10.18 -41.07 1.49
CA GLU A 985 10.32 -41.95 0.32
C GLU A 985 11.68 -41.78 -0.38
N LYS A 986 12.21 -40.56 -0.37
CA LYS A 986 13.51 -40.26 -0.97
C LYS A 986 14.70 -40.66 -0.09
N VAL A 987 14.61 -40.42 1.22
CA VAL A 987 15.71 -40.59 2.19
C VAL A 987 15.72 -41.99 2.82
N GLY A 988 14.56 -42.63 2.91
CA GLY A 988 14.34 -43.90 3.60
C GLY A 988 14.11 -43.74 5.10
N GLY A 989 14.14 -44.87 5.82
CA GLY A 989 14.00 -44.92 7.28
C GLY A 989 15.23 -44.42 8.05
N LEU A 990 15.09 -44.33 9.37
CA LEU A 990 16.21 -44.08 10.28
C LEU A 990 17.19 -45.27 10.24
N ASP A 991 18.48 -45.01 10.46
CA ASP A 991 19.48 -46.08 10.49
C ASP A 991 19.40 -46.85 11.81
N GLU A 992 19.00 -48.12 11.72
CA GLU A 992 18.85 -49.00 12.88
C GLU A 992 20.19 -49.34 13.56
N ALA A 993 21.34 -49.03 12.95
CA ALA A 993 22.66 -49.21 13.54
C ALA A 993 22.89 -48.41 14.84
N PHE A 994 22.13 -47.32 15.05
CA PHE A 994 22.17 -46.52 16.28
C PHE A 994 21.47 -47.19 17.48
N GLY A 995 20.78 -48.33 17.27
CA GLY A 995 20.22 -49.13 18.36
C GLY A 995 19.24 -48.36 19.25
N ILE A 996 19.56 -48.25 20.55
CA ILE A 996 18.65 -47.72 21.59
C ILE A 996 18.46 -46.19 21.50
N GLY A 997 19.37 -45.44 20.87
CA GLY A 997 19.23 -44.00 20.59
C GLY A 997 20.55 -43.22 20.65
N PHE A 998 20.49 -41.90 20.40
CA PHE A 998 21.59 -40.98 20.09
C PHE A 998 22.08 -41.04 18.62
N PHE A 999 22.18 -39.86 18.00
CA PHE A 999 22.71 -39.59 16.64
C PHE A 999 21.84 -40.06 15.46
N GLU A 1000 20.72 -40.72 15.70
CA GLU A 1000 19.80 -41.12 14.63
C GLU A 1000 19.13 -39.91 13.95
N ASP A 1001 18.81 -38.87 14.71
CA ASP A 1001 18.24 -37.60 14.24
C ASP A 1001 19.29 -36.76 13.50
N ASP A 1002 20.52 -36.69 14.02
CA ASP A 1002 21.67 -36.11 13.33
C ASP A 1002 21.89 -36.74 11.96
N ASP A 1003 22.03 -38.07 11.89
CA ASP A 1003 22.22 -38.82 10.65
C ASP A 1003 21.08 -38.57 9.65
N TYR A 1004 19.83 -38.63 10.12
CA TYR A 1004 18.67 -38.41 9.26
C TYR A 1004 18.69 -36.99 8.68
N CYS A 1005 18.95 -35.97 9.50
CA CYS A 1005 19.05 -34.59 9.05
C CYS A 1005 20.18 -34.39 8.02
N ARG A 1006 21.32 -35.08 8.15
CA ARG A 1006 22.38 -35.05 7.12
C ARG A 1006 21.90 -35.61 5.80
N ARG A 1007 21.15 -36.73 5.81
CA ARG A 1007 20.61 -37.34 4.59
C ARG A 1007 19.54 -36.47 3.92
N VAL A 1008 18.69 -35.82 4.71
CA VAL A 1008 17.67 -34.87 4.22
C VAL A 1008 18.33 -33.67 3.51
N GLU A 1009 19.36 -33.08 4.12
CA GLU A 1009 20.14 -32.02 3.48
C GLU A 1009 20.87 -32.50 2.21
N GLN A 1010 21.46 -33.70 2.23
CA GLN A 1010 22.11 -34.27 1.05
C GLN A 1010 21.13 -34.50 -0.10
N ALA A 1011 19.85 -34.75 0.21
CA ALA A 1011 18.78 -34.85 -0.77
C ALA A 1011 18.27 -33.48 -1.29
N GLY A 1012 18.80 -32.36 -0.77
CA GLY A 1012 18.53 -31.01 -1.25
C GLY A 1012 17.44 -30.25 -0.49
N TRP A 1013 16.95 -30.80 0.62
CA TRP A 1013 15.90 -30.20 1.44
C TRP A 1013 16.46 -29.36 2.59
N THR A 1014 15.70 -28.37 3.02
CA THR A 1014 16.00 -27.58 4.22
C THR A 1014 15.26 -28.11 5.44
N ILE A 1015 15.81 -27.79 6.62
CA ILE A 1015 15.31 -28.20 7.94
C ILE A 1015 15.11 -26.94 8.78
N ALA A 1016 14.00 -26.85 9.52
CA ALA A 1016 13.69 -25.69 10.36
C ALA A 1016 13.07 -26.06 11.70
N CYS A 1017 13.00 -25.07 12.59
CA CYS A 1017 12.20 -25.05 13.80
C CYS A 1017 11.04 -24.08 13.57
N ALA A 1018 9.82 -24.50 13.89
CA ALA A 1018 8.65 -23.62 13.92
C ALA A 1018 8.57 -22.93 15.29
N ASP A 1019 8.84 -21.62 15.32
CA ASP A 1019 8.78 -20.83 16.55
C ASP A 1019 7.33 -20.47 16.95
N ASP A 1020 6.38 -20.64 16.04
CA ASP A 1020 4.94 -20.51 16.28
C ASP A 1020 4.25 -21.84 16.65
N VAL A 1021 5.02 -22.89 16.94
CA VAL A 1021 4.50 -24.16 17.44
C VAL A 1021 5.28 -24.58 18.67
N PHE A 1022 4.58 -24.81 19.78
CA PHE A 1022 5.18 -25.27 21.03
C PHE A 1022 4.73 -26.68 21.38
N VAL A 1023 5.67 -27.53 21.78
CA VAL A 1023 5.39 -28.86 22.36
C VAL A 1023 6.19 -29.01 23.65
N HIS A 1024 5.50 -29.31 24.75
CA HIS A 1024 6.17 -29.60 26.02
C HIS A 1024 6.86 -30.96 25.95
N HIS A 1025 8.05 -31.06 26.53
CA HIS A 1025 8.84 -32.28 26.58
C HIS A 1025 9.39 -32.48 28.01
N ASN A 1026 9.07 -33.63 28.62
CA ASN A 1026 9.48 -33.95 29.99
C ASN A 1026 10.96 -34.39 30.09
N LEU A 1027 11.61 -34.65 28.94
CA LEU A 1027 13.00 -35.01 28.72
C LEU A 1027 13.50 -36.25 29.50
N SER A 1028 13.94 -37.27 28.72
CA SER A 1028 14.74 -38.42 29.19
C SER A 1028 14.07 -39.30 30.24
N ALA A 1029 12.74 -39.47 30.20
CA ALA A 1029 12.03 -40.38 31.13
C ALA A 1029 12.54 -41.83 31.07
N SER A 1030 13.04 -42.27 29.90
CA SER A 1030 13.61 -43.61 29.70
C SER A 1030 15.14 -43.66 29.85
N PHE A 1031 15.87 -42.64 29.39
CA PHE A 1031 17.34 -42.58 29.49
C PHE A 1031 17.87 -42.24 30.89
N ASN A 1032 17.10 -41.53 31.73
CA ASN A 1032 17.47 -41.26 33.12
C ASN A 1032 17.45 -42.53 34.01
N LYS A 1033 16.88 -43.64 33.52
CA LYS A 1033 16.92 -44.94 34.18
C LYS A 1033 18.21 -45.73 33.89
N LEU A 1034 19.01 -45.31 32.91
CA LEU A 1034 20.32 -45.92 32.62
C LEU A 1034 21.41 -45.32 33.51
N LYS A 1035 22.36 -46.16 33.95
CA LYS A 1035 23.55 -45.69 34.67
C LYS A 1035 24.36 -44.75 33.77
N GLN A 1036 24.90 -43.67 34.34
CA GLN A 1036 25.63 -42.63 33.61
C GLN A 1036 26.76 -43.18 32.73
N GLU A 1037 27.49 -44.20 33.21
CA GLU A 1037 28.56 -44.88 32.46
C GLU A 1037 28.04 -45.57 31.20
N THR A 1038 26.90 -46.27 31.30
CA THR A 1038 26.25 -46.95 30.17
C THR A 1038 25.76 -45.93 29.14
N ARG A 1039 25.20 -44.80 29.61
CA ARG A 1039 24.76 -43.71 28.74
C ARG A 1039 25.92 -43.08 27.97
N GLN A 1040 27.05 -42.83 28.64
CA GLN A 1040 28.24 -42.28 27.99
C GLN A 1040 28.85 -43.26 26.98
N ALA A 1041 28.92 -44.55 27.33
CA ALA A 1041 29.44 -45.57 26.42
C ALA A 1041 28.59 -45.68 25.14
N LEU A 1042 27.26 -45.68 25.27
CA LEU A 1042 26.34 -45.68 24.14
C LEU A 1042 26.51 -44.41 23.27
N PHE A 1043 26.65 -43.26 23.92
CA PHE A 1043 26.90 -41.99 23.22
C PHE A 1043 28.18 -42.03 22.39
N GLU A 1044 29.32 -42.44 22.97
CA GLU A 1044 30.59 -42.53 22.22
C GLU A 1044 30.55 -43.58 21.10
N GLN A 1045 29.87 -44.71 21.33
CA GLN A 1045 29.67 -45.73 20.30
C GLN A 1045 28.88 -45.18 19.10
N ASN A 1046 27.74 -44.54 19.35
CA ASN A 1046 26.89 -44.03 18.28
C ASN A 1046 27.48 -42.78 17.61
N LYS A 1047 28.22 -41.96 18.37
CA LYS A 1047 29.04 -40.89 17.81
C LYS A 1047 30.04 -41.43 16.79
N ALA A 1048 30.74 -42.52 17.08
CA ALA A 1048 31.68 -43.12 16.15
C ALA A 1048 31.01 -43.61 14.86
N ILE A 1049 29.78 -44.17 14.96
CA ILE A 1049 28.98 -44.56 13.79
C ILE A 1049 28.63 -43.33 12.93
N TYR A 1050 28.18 -42.24 13.58
CA TYR A 1050 27.88 -40.99 12.89
C TYR A 1050 29.14 -40.39 12.22
N GLU A 1051 30.25 -40.30 12.96
CA GLU A 1051 31.49 -39.69 12.47
C GLU A 1051 32.13 -40.47 11.34
N ALA A 1052 31.95 -41.80 11.30
CA ALA A 1052 32.38 -42.64 10.19
C ALA A 1052 31.64 -42.32 8.88
N LYS A 1053 30.40 -41.82 8.95
CA LYS A 1053 29.59 -41.44 7.78
C LYS A 1053 29.78 -39.99 7.37
N TRP A 1054 29.84 -39.08 8.34
CA TRP A 1054 29.67 -37.64 8.12
C TRP A 1054 30.87 -36.78 8.53
N GLY A 1055 31.93 -37.40 9.07
CA GLY A 1055 33.06 -36.68 9.67
C GLY A 1055 32.74 -36.20 11.09
N ALA A 1056 33.68 -35.42 11.66
CA ALA A 1056 33.62 -35.01 13.07
C ALA A 1056 32.27 -34.38 13.47
N TRP A 1057 31.68 -34.88 14.55
CA TRP A 1057 30.43 -34.35 15.07
C TRP A 1057 30.65 -32.99 15.72
N THR A 1058 29.72 -32.07 15.47
CA THR A 1058 29.73 -30.74 16.07
C THR A 1058 28.63 -30.70 17.12
N PRO A 1059 28.94 -30.42 18.40
CA PRO A 1059 27.93 -30.29 19.43
C PRO A 1059 26.88 -29.24 19.07
N HIS A 1060 25.62 -29.57 19.34
CA HIS A 1060 24.51 -28.62 19.20
C HIS A 1060 24.69 -27.42 20.11
N LYS A 1061 24.04 -26.31 19.73
CA LYS A 1061 24.03 -25.08 20.50
C LYS A 1061 22.61 -24.79 20.94
N TYR A 1062 22.48 -24.02 22.01
CA TYR A 1062 21.22 -23.36 22.33
C TYR A 1062 21.10 -22.10 21.47
N ARG A 1063 19.86 -21.64 21.25
CA ARG A 1063 19.62 -20.31 20.67
C ARG A 1063 20.24 -19.23 21.56
N ASP A 1064 20.75 -18.17 20.96
CA ASP A 1064 21.18 -16.98 21.71
C ASP A 1064 19.96 -16.39 22.42
N ALA A 1065 20.12 -16.01 23.69
CA ALA A 1065 19.04 -15.55 24.57
C ALA A 1065 18.52 -14.16 24.19
#